data_AF-A0A962DNB8-F1
#
_entry.id   AF-A0A962DNB8-F1
#
_cell.length_a   1.000
_cell.length_b   1.000
_cell.length_c   1.000
_cell.angle_alpha   90.00
_cell.angle_beta   90.00
_cell.angle_gamma   90.00
#
_symmetry.space_group_name_H-M   'P 1'
#
loop_
_entity.id
_entity.type
_entity.pdbx_description
1 polymer ?
#
loop_
_entity_poly.entity_id
_entity_poly.type
_entity_poly.pdbx_seq_one_letter_code
_entity_poly.pdbx_strand_id
1 'polypeptide(L)'
;MSVRWLTMGLSALLAACAAPQQNQPAAQVTLAPAMPSPDWRDQIIYFAMIDRFDDGDPGNNDQGVGEYDPGRGGHYSGGDLRGLTQRLEYIHDLGATALWITPPVANQWWNPTREHTGYHGYWASNFMAVDAHYGTLADYRKLSESLHQRGMYLLQDIVVNHTGDYFGYDGPWDPADPTRNFRRHPDPDGNSAPTQPPFDLNNVLDPAQRAAAIYHYTPNVRDFADPEQEANFQMSGLDDLNTENPRVRQALRQSYGWWIREVGVDGFRVDTAFYVPPAFFEDFLYSADTRYPGIDRVARAAGREQFHVFGEGFVLDAPGSEAGMRKIDRYIRGENGQPRMPGMINFPLYGSLVDVYARGRPTADLAERIEAMMRIHTQPHLMPSFIDNHDVDRFLAGGSEAALRQALLAMLTLPGIPTIYYGTEQGFREPRAAMFAAGYGSGGRDHFDTQSPWFQYLKSAIALRRSHPVLSRGTPEILHRNPAGAGALAWRMSLEGEQAIVVFNSSDERTLLDRLPTALAPGTRLRPLFAIDGKAPRLQSDGAGRISLELPPRSGYVWQPGDLEAVTAPARMAPTLEPISNSVHREDFVIAGRASRAIQIVVDGQLDQAQTVEPDASGRWTTTVDTGDMLDPGIEHHVVAWDGESGQASAGLNFHVQREWQLLADLPDPEGDDHGPDGGYQYPDDPGWRLARPADIQRVRVFGSGGSLRVELTMHQLLTPWNPPNGFDHVAFTLFVELPDDRDCSADSASRRSRCGAREMPLQNSELPQQMRWHYRVRAHGWSNALFSAEGASMDREGTAVTPTAEISTDTEARTVTFTLMRAALGRPRTLHGAKVYVNTWDYDGGYRALAPIAGPNNFGGAAEDGARIMDSSGPILLRAPGEH
;
A
#
# COMPACT_ATOMS: atom_id res chain seq x y z
N MET A 1 40.25 -62.04 31.21
CA MET A 1 40.90 -63.37 31.33
C MET A 1 40.23 -64.04 32.52
N SER A 2 39.46 -65.13 32.46
CA SER A 2 39.42 -66.36 31.63
C SER A 2 38.02 -67.00 31.92
N VAL A 3 37.09 -67.34 31.01
CA VAL A 3 37.03 -68.44 30.00
C VAL A 3 37.39 -69.80 30.64
N ARG A 4 36.62 -70.91 30.65
CA ARG A 4 35.35 -71.45 30.06
C ARG A 4 34.95 -72.68 30.95
N TRP A 5 33.77 -73.32 30.90
CA TRP A 5 33.18 -74.20 29.86
C TRP A 5 31.66 -74.42 30.18
N LEU A 6 30.65 -74.47 29.29
CA LEU A 6 30.35 -75.08 27.96
C LEU A 6 29.60 -76.43 28.04
N THR A 7 28.35 -76.44 27.56
CA THR A 7 27.61 -77.56 26.94
C THR A 7 26.67 -76.95 25.87
N MET A 8 27.04 -76.94 24.58
CA MET A 8 26.63 -77.84 23.46
C MET A 8 25.11 -77.89 23.19
N GLY A 9 24.58 -77.64 21.98
CA GLY A 9 25.26 -77.46 20.69
C GLY A 9 24.38 -76.98 19.50
N LEU A 10 25.10 -76.87 18.37
CA LEU A 10 24.80 -76.76 16.92
C LEU A 10 23.36 -77.07 16.43
N SER A 11 22.84 -76.58 15.28
CA SER A 11 23.29 -75.67 14.20
C SER A 11 22.17 -75.48 13.17
N ALA A 12 22.28 -74.35 12.43
CA ALA A 12 21.99 -74.15 11.00
C ALA A 12 20.59 -73.74 10.48
N LEU A 13 20.64 -72.68 9.66
CA LEU A 13 19.63 -71.90 8.96
C LEU A 13 18.70 -72.70 8.01
N LEU A 14 17.49 -72.17 7.81
CA LEU A 14 16.81 -72.07 6.51
C LEU A 14 15.78 -70.92 6.53
N ALA A 15 15.64 -70.26 5.38
CA ALA A 15 14.90 -69.02 5.13
C ALA A 15 13.39 -69.10 5.45
N ALA A 16 12.81 -67.98 5.91
CA ALA A 16 11.36 -67.82 6.05
C ALA A 16 10.90 -66.51 5.40
N CYS A 17 9.95 -66.64 4.48
CA CYS A 17 9.22 -65.58 3.81
C CYS A 17 8.45 -64.72 4.82
N ALA A 18 8.56 -63.39 4.70
CA ALA A 18 7.75 -62.45 5.46
C ALA A 18 6.35 -62.34 4.83
N ALA A 19 5.32 -62.67 5.61
CA ALA A 19 3.92 -62.42 5.29
C ALA A 19 3.56 -60.94 5.59
N PRO A 20 2.60 -60.33 4.86
CA PRO A 20 2.24 -58.93 5.01
C PRO A 20 1.52 -58.67 6.34
N GLN A 21 2.01 -57.67 7.07
CA GLN A 21 1.46 -57.25 8.35
C GLN A 21 0.17 -56.44 8.11
N GLN A 22 -0.92 -56.88 8.75
CA GLN A 22 -2.25 -56.31 8.64
C GLN A 22 -2.31 -54.85 9.14
N ASN A 23 -3.04 -54.02 8.39
CA ASN A 23 -3.38 -52.63 8.69
C ASN A 23 -3.86 -52.45 10.15
N GLN A 24 -3.16 -51.60 10.90
CA GLN A 24 -3.70 -51.02 12.13
C GLN A 24 -4.74 -49.94 11.79
N PRO A 25 -5.85 -49.83 12.53
CA PRO A 25 -6.80 -48.75 12.35
C PRO A 25 -6.14 -47.41 12.70
N ALA A 26 -6.38 -46.40 11.87
CA ALA A 26 -5.91 -45.03 12.07
C ALA A 26 -6.27 -44.54 13.48
N ALA A 27 -5.29 -43.99 14.19
CA ALA A 27 -5.52 -43.31 15.46
C ALA A 27 -6.59 -42.23 15.27
N GLN A 28 -7.63 -42.24 16.12
CA GLN A 28 -8.62 -41.16 16.14
C GLN A 28 -7.91 -39.87 16.54
N VAL A 29 -7.75 -38.97 15.55
CA VAL A 29 -7.37 -37.59 15.79
C VAL A 29 -8.51 -36.94 16.58
N THR A 30 -8.30 -36.67 17.86
CA THR A 30 -9.14 -35.76 18.62
C THR A 30 -8.97 -34.37 17.99
N LEU A 31 -9.96 -33.94 17.21
CA LEU A 31 -10.03 -32.58 16.68
C LEU A 31 -9.94 -31.59 17.86
N ALA A 32 -9.11 -30.56 17.73
CA ALA A 32 -9.15 -29.42 18.65
C ALA A 32 -10.60 -28.94 18.80
N PRO A 33 -11.07 -28.59 20.01
CA PRO A 33 -12.44 -28.10 20.19
C PRO A 33 -12.68 -26.91 19.26
N ALA A 34 -13.67 -27.04 18.37
CA ALA A 34 -13.93 -26.05 17.32
C ALA A 34 -14.29 -24.69 17.94
N MET A 35 -13.49 -23.66 17.65
CA MET A 35 -13.92 -22.29 17.91
C MET A 35 -14.95 -21.89 16.84
N PRO A 36 -16.18 -21.47 17.22
CA PRO A 36 -17.14 -20.98 16.24
C PRO A 36 -16.59 -19.76 15.50
N SER A 37 -16.87 -19.68 14.20
CA SER A 37 -16.49 -18.53 13.39
C SER A 37 -17.06 -17.22 13.99
N PRO A 38 -16.27 -16.14 13.99
CA PRO A 38 -16.76 -14.83 14.41
C PRO A 38 -17.65 -14.21 13.34
N ASP A 39 -18.33 -13.12 13.70
CA ASP A 39 -18.69 -12.13 12.70
C ASP A 39 -17.43 -11.38 12.27
N TRP A 40 -16.95 -11.71 11.06
CA TRP A 40 -15.70 -11.19 10.52
C TRP A 40 -15.65 -9.67 10.40
N ARG A 41 -16.82 -9.01 10.28
CA ARG A 41 -16.92 -7.54 10.16
C ARG A 41 -16.42 -6.81 11.40
N ASP A 42 -16.47 -7.45 12.57
CA ASP A 42 -16.01 -6.87 13.83
C ASP A 42 -14.55 -7.19 14.15
N GLN A 43 -13.89 -8.00 13.32
CA GLN A 43 -12.54 -8.46 13.58
C GLN A 43 -11.50 -7.40 13.19
N ILE A 44 -10.35 -7.48 13.84
CA ILE A 44 -9.15 -6.71 13.53
C ILE A 44 -8.05 -7.72 13.23
N ILE A 45 -7.57 -7.73 11.99
CA ILE A 45 -6.52 -8.63 11.55
C ILE A 45 -5.16 -7.97 11.83
N TYR A 46 -4.26 -8.70 12.45
CA TYR A 46 -2.85 -8.36 12.53
C TYR A 46 -2.08 -9.28 11.57
N PHE A 47 -1.41 -8.71 10.56
CA PHE A 47 -0.68 -9.45 9.55
C PHE A 47 0.81 -9.48 9.86
N ALA A 48 1.35 -10.68 10.11
CA ALA A 48 2.75 -10.91 10.45
C ALA A 48 3.42 -11.85 9.43
N MET A 49 4.60 -11.44 8.95
CA MET A 49 5.49 -12.35 8.23
C MET A 49 6.23 -13.22 9.24
N ILE A 50 6.15 -14.55 9.10
CA ILE A 50 6.71 -15.50 10.08
C ILE A 50 8.20 -15.21 10.31
N ASP A 51 8.99 -15.20 9.24
CA ASP A 51 10.46 -14.98 9.26
C ASP A 51 10.90 -13.62 9.84
N ARG A 52 10.03 -12.61 9.83
CA ARG A 52 10.38 -11.24 10.20
C ARG A 52 9.78 -10.80 11.53
N PHE A 53 9.02 -11.66 12.21
CA PHE A 53 8.32 -11.27 13.42
C PHE A 53 9.13 -11.50 14.69
N ASP A 54 9.44 -12.74 15.06
CA ASP A 54 10.23 -13.01 16.28
C ASP A 54 10.91 -14.37 16.14
N ASP A 55 12.19 -14.44 16.51
CA ASP A 55 12.98 -15.68 16.53
C ASP A 55 12.79 -16.38 17.89
N GLY A 56 12.05 -17.49 17.87
CA GLY A 56 11.66 -18.25 19.05
C GLY A 56 12.48 -19.53 19.26
N ASP A 57 13.18 -20.01 18.23
CA ASP A 57 14.05 -21.17 18.24
C ASP A 57 15.22 -21.00 17.26
N PRO A 58 16.33 -20.35 17.68
CA PRO A 58 17.49 -20.12 16.80
C PRO A 58 18.13 -21.41 16.23
N GLY A 59 17.76 -22.59 16.76
CA GLY A 59 18.22 -23.88 16.29
C GLY A 59 17.65 -24.31 14.93
N ASN A 60 16.63 -23.62 14.40
CA ASN A 60 16.05 -23.88 13.09
C ASN A 60 16.38 -22.81 12.03
N ASN A 61 17.16 -21.78 12.38
CA ASN A 61 17.44 -20.64 11.51
C ASN A 61 18.23 -21.00 10.25
N ASP A 62 19.20 -21.91 10.36
CA ASP A 62 20.15 -22.28 9.29
C ASP A 62 20.08 -23.79 9.04
N GLN A 63 19.62 -24.16 7.83
CA GLN A 63 19.57 -25.52 7.30
C GLN A 63 20.84 -25.91 6.53
N GLY A 64 21.79 -24.98 6.37
CA GLY A 64 23.15 -25.25 5.90
C GLY A 64 23.34 -25.18 4.38
N VAL A 65 22.45 -24.49 3.64
CA VAL A 65 22.54 -24.35 2.18
C VAL A 65 22.77 -22.90 1.71
N GLY A 66 23.03 -21.97 2.63
CA GLY A 66 23.38 -20.57 2.35
C GLY A 66 22.19 -19.60 2.33
N GLU A 67 21.03 -20.05 2.82
CA GLU A 67 19.74 -19.37 2.82
C GLU A 67 19.52 -18.44 4.03
N TYR A 68 20.30 -18.61 5.11
CA TYR A 68 20.20 -17.80 6.31
C TYR A 68 21.28 -16.72 6.35
N ASP A 69 20.86 -15.45 6.30
CA ASP A 69 21.72 -14.28 6.51
C ASP A 69 20.84 -13.08 6.91
N PRO A 70 20.69 -12.79 8.20
CA PRO A 70 19.86 -11.68 8.66
C PRO A 70 20.42 -10.30 8.25
N GLY A 71 21.65 -10.22 7.70
CA GLY A 71 22.19 -9.01 7.11
C GLY A 71 21.63 -8.70 5.70
N ARG A 72 20.93 -9.65 5.06
CA ARG A 72 20.47 -9.54 3.67
C ARG A 72 18.96 -9.70 3.56
N GLY A 73 18.27 -8.71 2.98
CA GLY A 73 16.81 -8.69 2.91
C GLY A 73 16.17 -9.80 2.07
N GLY A 74 16.94 -10.46 1.21
CA GLY A 74 16.51 -11.62 0.43
C GLY A 74 16.78 -12.98 1.07
N HIS A 75 17.26 -13.02 2.31
CA HIS A 75 17.56 -14.25 3.07
C HIS A 75 16.61 -14.40 4.26
N TYR A 76 16.60 -15.60 4.86
CA TYR A 76 15.93 -15.85 6.12
C TYR A 76 16.58 -15.04 7.24
N SER A 77 15.75 -14.48 8.12
CA SER A 77 16.14 -13.76 9.33
C SER A 77 16.01 -14.59 10.60
N GLY A 78 15.20 -15.66 10.59
CA GLY A 78 15.06 -16.61 11.71
C GLY A 78 13.75 -16.51 12.49
N GLY A 79 12.78 -15.69 12.06
CA GLY A 79 11.48 -15.64 12.72
C GLY A 79 10.66 -16.91 12.50
N ASP A 80 9.91 -17.35 13.51
CA ASP A 80 9.26 -18.66 13.51
C ASP A 80 7.89 -18.71 14.23
N LEU A 81 7.23 -19.88 14.18
CA LEU A 81 5.91 -20.10 14.80
C LEU A 81 5.94 -20.05 16.34
N ARG A 82 7.07 -20.37 16.97
CA ARG A 82 7.22 -20.24 18.43
C ARG A 82 7.37 -18.77 18.81
N GLY A 83 8.13 -17.98 18.07
CA GLY A 83 8.24 -16.53 18.25
C GLY A 83 6.86 -15.86 18.15
N LEU A 84 6.08 -16.18 17.11
CA LEU A 84 4.68 -15.73 17.01
C LEU A 84 3.86 -16.12 18.23
N THR A 85 3.99 -17.36 18.71
CA THR A 85 3.29 -17.86 19.90
C THR A 85 3.68 -17.08 21.17
N GLN A 86 4.96 -16.73 21.32
CA GLN A 86 5.48 -15.96 22.46
C GLN A 86 4.96 -14.52 22.49
N ARG A 87 4.69 -13.93 21.32
CA ARG A 87 4.26 -12.53 21.16
C ARG A 87 2.73 -12.34 21.04
N LEU A 88 1.93 -13.39 21.23
CA LEU A 88 0.46 -13.26 21.16
C LEU A 88 -0.11 -12.26 22.16
N GLU A 89 0.51 -12.09 23.34
CA GLU A 89 0.07 -11.08 24.31
C GLU A 89 0.25 -9.66 23.77
N TYR A 90 1.36 -9.36 23.10
CA TYR A 90 1.59 -8.08 22.46
C TYR A 90 0.53 -7.76 21.38
N ILE A 91 0.22 -8.73 20.52
CA ILE A 91 -0.80 -8.59 19.47
C ILE A 91 -2.20 -8.41 20.07
N HIS A 92 -2.53 -9.22 21.09
CA HIS A 92 -3.80 -9.12 21.81
C HIS A 92 -3.94 -7.77 22.53
N ASP A 93 -2.87 -7.28 23.16
CA ASP A 93 -2.85 -6.02 23.91
C ASP A 93 -3.01 -4.80 23.02
N LEU A 94 -2.61 -4.87 21.75
CA LEU A 94 -2.92 -3.87 20.73
C LEU A 94 -4.43 -3.81 20.47
N GLY A 95 -5.16 -4.90 20.72
CA GLY A 95 -6.60 -5.03 20.52
C GLY A 95 -6.99 -5.83 19.28
N ALA A 96 -6.02 -6.41 18.57
CA ALA A 96 -6.26 -7.29 17.44
C ALA A 96 -6.99 -8.56 17.89
N THR A 97 -7.83 -9.10 17.02
CA THR A 97 -8.67 -10.28 17.31
C THR A 97 -8.39 -11.45 16.37
N ALA A 98 -7.59 -11.22 15.33
CA ALA A 98 -7.15 -12.27 14.43
C ALA A 98 -5.69 -12.06 14.02
N LEU A 99 -4.97 -13.15 13.77
CA LEU A 99 -3.60 -13.17 13.26
C LEU A 99 -3.63 -13.76 11.85
N TRP A 100 -3.20 -13.00 10.85
CA TRP A 100 -2.86 -13.50 9.52
C TRP A 100 -1.35 -13.72 9.46
N ILE A 101 -0.93 -14.93 9.06
CA ILE A 101 0.48 -15.27 8.83
C ILE A 101 0.73 -15.57 7.36
N THR A 102 1.94 -15.25 6.87
CA THR A 102 2.46 -15.73 5.57
C THR A 102 2.39 -17.26 5.46
N PRO A 103 2.51 -17.88 4.27
CA PRO A 103 2.27 -19.30 4.14
C PRO A 103 3.29 -20.09 4.98
N PRO A 104 2.85 -20.96 5.91
CA PRO A 104 3.75 -21.71 6.80
C PRO A 104 4.30 -22.98 6.14
N VAL A 105 3.98 -23.20 4.86
CA VAL A 105 4.24 -24.45 4.16
C VAL A 105 5.71 -24.59 3.80
N ALA A 106 6.21 -25.80 3.55
CA ALA A 106 7.59 -25.99 3.13
C ALA A 106 7.86 -25.35 1.77
N ASN A 107 8.98 -24.64 1.64
CA ASN A 107 9.36 -23.87 0.46
C ASN A 107 10.58 -24.46 -0.27
N GLN A 108 10.83 -23.93 -1.46
CA GLN A 108 12.16 -23.90 -2.06
C GLN A 108 13.00 -22.87 -1.29
N TRP A 109 14.03 -23.34 -0.58
CA TRP A 109 14.79 -22.47 0.33
C TRP A 109 15.70 -21.48 -0.38
N TRP A 110 16.36 -21.91 -1.47
CA TRP A 110 17.31 -21.09 -2.22
C TRP A 110 17.16 -21.28 -3.71
N ASN A 111 17.07 -20.17 -4.44
CA ASN A 111 17.15 -20.15 -5.89
C ASN A 111 18.47 -19.49 -6.32
N PRO A 112 19.48 -20.27 -6.77
CA PRO A 112 20.80 -19.73 -7.12
C PRO A 112 20.77 -18.84 -8.37
N THR A 113 19.79 -19.02 -9.26
CA THR A 113 19.64 -18.19 -10.46
C THR A 113 19.13 -16.79 -10.10
N ARG A 114 18.35 -16.68 -9.02
CA ARG A 114 17.75 -15.42 -8.54
C ARG A 114 18.51 -14.79 -7.38
N GLU A 115 19.44 -15.51 -6.77
CA GLU A 115 20.13 -15.14 -5.53
C GLU A 115 19.16 -14.73 -4.40
N HIS A 116 18.06 -15.47 -4.27
CA HIS A 116 16.97 -15.15 -3.35
C HIS A 116 16.40 -16.41 -2.69
N THR A 117 15.82 -16.23 -1.50
CA THR A 117 15.29 -17.33 -0.67
C THR A 117 13.77 -17.32 -0.57
N GLY A 118 13.20 -18.48 -0.25
CA GLY A 118 11.77 -18.63 0.04
C GLY A 118 11.30 -18.11 1.41
N TYR A 119 12.04 -17.21 2.08
CA TYR A 119 11.77 -16.76 3.46
C TYR A 119 10.37 -16.19 3.68
N HIS A 120 9.75 -15.71 2.60
CA HIS A 120 8.42 -15.09 2.60
C HIS A 120 7.29 -16.14 2.57
N GLY A 121 7.58 -17.41 2.27
CA GLY A 121 6.61 -18.52 2.30
C GLY A 121 5.86 -18.81 1.00
N TYR A 122 6.13 -18.07 -0.09
CA TYR A 122 5.35 -18.16 -1.34
C TYR A 122 5.91 -19.14 -2.38
N TRP A 123 6.98 -19.88 -2.07
CA TRP A 123 7.66 -20.78 -3.00
C TRP A 123 7.45 -22.23 -2.61
N ALA A 124 6.19 -22.64 -2.48
CA ALA A 124 5.83 -23.94 -1.94
C ALA A 124 6.56 -25.10 -2.66
N SER A 125 7.25 -25.93 -1.89
CA SER A 125 7.76 -27.25 -2.29
C SER A 125 6.85 -28.36 -1.78
N ASN A 126 6.09 -28.11 -0.71
CA ASN A 126 5.07 -29.02 -0.18
C ASN A 126 3.99 -28.26 0.59
N PHE A 127 2.77 -28.19 0.05
CA PHE A 127 1.63 -27.51 0.66
C PHE A 127 1.08 -28.17 1.94
N MET A 128 1.55 -29.37 2.31
CA MET A 128 1.09 -30.14 3.48
C MET A 128 2.20 -30.38 4.52
N ALA A 129 3.35 -29.74 4.38
CA ALA A 129 4.43 -29.77 5.37
C ALA A 129 4.70 -28.35 5.88
N VAL A 130 5.12 -28.20 7.14
CA VAL A 130 5.60 -26.91 7.67
C VAL A 130 7.04 -26.71 7.21
N ASP A 131 7.43 -25.48 6.87
CA ASP A 131 8.83 -25.16 6.57
C ASP A 131 9.72 -25.40 7.79
N ALA A 132 10.88 -26.02 7.57
CA ALA A 132 11.81 -26.36 8.65
C ALA A 132 12.30 -25.11 9.42
N HIS A 133 12.43 -23.96 8.74
CA HIS A 133 12.79 -22.69 9.35
C HIS A 133 11.70 -22.14 10.28
N TYR A 134 10.44 -22.45 10.01
CA TYR A 134 9.31 -21.94 10.80
C TYR A 134 8.97 -22.85 12.00
N GLY A 135 9.48 -24.08 12.00
CA GLY A 135 9.31 -25.06 13.07
C GLY A 135 8.55 -26.31 12.63
N THR A 136 7.69 -26.83 13.49
CA THR A 136 7.00 -28.11 13.27
C THR A 136 5.48 -27.97 13.22
N LEU A 137 4.79 -29.02 12.75
CA LEU A 137 3.32 -29.10 12.84
C LEU A 137 2.81 -28.95 14.29
N ALA A 138 3.59 -29.41 15.28
CA ALA A 138 3.23 -29.24 16.69
C ALA A 138 3.31 -27.78 17.12
N ASP A 139 4.32 -27.03 16.67
CA ASP A 139 4.44 -25.60 16.91
C ASP A 139 3.27 -24.84 16.27
N TYR A 140 2.86 -25.23 15.06
CA TYR A 140 1.73 -24.57 14.39
C TYR A 140 0.39 -24.83 15.09
N ARG A 141 0.13 -26.09 15.50
CA ARG A 141 -1.01 -26.42 16.37
C ARG A 141 -0.99 -25.61 17.65
N LYS A 142 0.19 -25.47 18.27
CA LYS A 142 0.34 -24.71 19.50
C LYS A 142 0.02 -23.22 19.32
N LEU A 143 0.41 -22.62 18.20
CA LEU A 143 0.03 -21.25 17.84
C LEU A 143 -1.49 -21.09 17.76
N SER A 144 -2.14 -21.95 16.97
CA SER A 144 -3.60 -21.99 16.79
C SER A 144 -4.34 -22.15 18.13
N GLU A 145 -3.96 -23.14 18.93
CA GLU A 145 -4.54 -23.36 20.26
C GLU A 145 -4.36 -22.16 21.19
N SER A 146 -3.20 -21.50 21.12
CA SER A 146 -2.87 -20.35 21.96
C SER A 146 -3.67 -19.10 21.55
N LEU A 147 -3.92 -18.92 20.26
CA LEU A 147 -4.85 -17.90 19.75
C LEU A 147 -6.27 -18.18 20.23
N HIS A 148 -6.75 -19.42 20.07
CA HIS A 148 -8.12 -19.79 20.46
C HIS A 148 -8.38 -19.65 21.96
N GLN A 149 -7.41 -19.96 22.80
CA GLN A 149 -7.49 -19.74 24.26
C GLN A 149 -7.64 -18.25 24.63
N ARG A 150 -7.28 -17.34 23.73
CA ARG A 150 -7.42 -15.88 23.87
C ARG A 150 -8.63 -15.33 23.13
N GLY A 151 -9.46 -16.18 22.52
CA GLY A 151 -10.58 -15.76 21.68
C GLY A 151 -10.13 -15.07 20.39
N MET A 152 -8.93 -15.40 19.89
CA MET A 152 -8.38 -14.88 18.65
C MET A 152 -8.37 -15.93 17.54
N TYR A 153 -8.46 -15.48 16.29
CA TYR A 153 -8.57 -16.34 15.11
C TYR A 153 -7.28 -16.42 14.30
N LEU A 154 -7.02 -17.56 13.67
CA LEU A 154 -5.85 -17.77 12.81
C LEU A 154 -6.25 -17.76 11.33
N LEU A 155 -5.66 -16.86 10.55
CA LEU A 155 -5.73 -16.85 9.10
C LEU A 155 -4.41 -17.28 8.50
N GLN A 156 -4.47 -18.23 7.58
CA GLN A 156 -3.31 -18.70 6.85
C GLN A 156 -3.32 -18.13 5.44
N ASP A 157 -2.18 -17.60 5.01
CA ASP A 157 -1.96 -17.33 3.60
C ASP A 157 -1.80 -18.63 2.80
N ILE A 158 -2.44 -18.69 1.63
CA ILE A 158 -2.45 -19.86 0.77
C ILE A 158 -2.12 -19.48 -0.67
N VAL A 159 -1.29 -20.30 -1.30
CA VAL A 159 -0.90 -20.14 -2.70
C VAL A 159 -1.59 -21.21 -3.53
N VAL A 160 -2.48 -20.80 -4.42
CA VAL A 160 -3.19 -21.72 -5.33
C VAL A 160 -2.70 -21.61 -6.77
N ASN A 161 -1.92 -20.56 -7.07
CA ASN A 161 -1.42 -20.24 -8.41
C ASN A 161 -0.21 -21.07 -8.81
N HIS A 162 0.82 -21.15 -7.95
CA HIS A 162 2.14 -21.63 -8.34
C HIS A 162 2.82 -22.45 -7.23
N THR A 163 3.94 -23.08 -7.57
CA THR A 163 4.94 -23.62 -6.62
C THR A 163 6.22 -22.75 -6.64
N GLY A 164 7.34 -23.24 -6.11
CA GLY A 164 8.66 -22.62 -6.32
C GLY A 164 9.08 -22.55 -7.80
N ASP A 165 10.17 -21.84 -8.07
CA ASP A 165 10.78 -21.69 -9.41
C ASP A 165 11.73 -22.87 -9.67
N TYR A 166 11.20 -23.92 -10.31
CA TYR A 166 11.93 -25.14 -10.63
C TYR A 166 12.11 -25.36 -12.14
N PHE A 167 11.45 -24.59 -13.00
CA PHE A 167 11.69 -24.61 -14.44
C PHE A 167 11.48 -23.24 -15.13
N GLY A 168 11.99 -23.14 -16.37
CA GLY A 168 11.84 -21.96 -17.21
C GLY A 168 12.24 -22.22 -18.66
N TYR A 169 12.50 -21.14 -19.41
CA TYR A 169 12.82 -21.19 -20.84
C TYR A 169 14.00 -20.27 -21.19
N ASP A 170 15.09 -20.83 -21.73
CA ASP A 170 16.34 -20.11 -22.06
C ASP A 170 16.29 -19.40 -23.43
N GLY A 171 15.14 -19.41 -24.12
CA GLY A 171 15.03 -18.90 -25.48
C GLY A 171 13.58 -18.84 -25.99
N PRO A 172 13.37 -18.66 -27.30
CA PRO A 172 12.03 -18.55 -27.87
C PRO A 172 11.14 -19.74 -27.50
N TRP A 173 10.02 -19.47 -26.86
CA TRP A 173 9.00 -20.45 -26.54
C TRP A 173 8.08 -20.69 -27.73
N ASP A 174 7.67 -21.94 -27.94
CA ASP A 174 6.70 -22.34 -28.97
C ASP A 174 5.53 -23.08 -28.30
N PRO A 175 4.31 -22.52 -28.30
CA PRO A 175 3.15 -23.19 -27.69
C PRO A 175 2.84 -24.56 -28.32
N ALA A 176 3.26 -24.81 -29.57
CA ALA A 176 3.07 -26.11 -30.22
C ALA A 176 4.13 -27.14 -29.81
N ASP A 177 5.26 -26.70 -29.24
CA ASP A 177 6.32 -27.55 -28.72
C ASP A 177 6.90 -26.97 -27.41
N PRO A 178 6.20 -27.16 -26.28
CA PRO A 178 6.63 -26.63 -24.98
C PRO A 178 7.91 -27.30 -24.46
N THR A 179 8.50 -28.28 -25.15
CA THR A 179 9.81 -28.85 -24.81
C THR A 179 10.97 -28.00 -25.31
N ARG A 180 10.71 -27.14 -26.30
CA ARG A 180 11.72 -26.30 -26.91
C ARG A 180 12.24 -25.28 -25.90
N ASN A 181 13.57 -25.23 -25.73
CA ASN A 181 14.28 -24.34 -24.81
C ASN A 181 13.91 -24.49 -23.32
N PHE A 182 13.19 -25.55 -22.96
CA PHE A 182 12.85 -25.83 -21.56
C PHE A 182 14.10 -26.10 -20.72
N ARG A 183 14.15 -25.48 -19.55
CA ARG A 183 15.25 -25.59 -18.60
C ARG A 183 14.73 -25.92 -17.20
N ARG A 184 15.49 -26.73 -16.46
CA ARG A 184 15.25 -27.03 -15.04
C ARG A 184 16.14 -26.17 -14.16
N HIS A 185 15.59 -25.74 -13.04
CA HIS A 185 16.26 -24.94 -12.00
C HIS A 185 16.37 -25.79 -10.72
N PRO A 186 17.41 -26.63 -10.59
CA PRO A 186 17.67 -27.33 -9.33
C PRO A 186 18.05 -26.35 -8.22
N ASP A 187 17.57 -26.60 -7.01
CA ASP A 187 18.12 -25.99 -5.79
C ASP A 187 19.54 -26.55 -5.46
N PRO A 188 20.26 -26.01 -4.46
CA PRO A 188 21.59 -26.50 -4.08
C PRO A 188 21.67 -27.99 -3.73
N ASP A 189 20.58 -28.56 -3.22
CA ASP A 189 20.48 -29.97 -2.87
C ASP A 189 20.13 -30.85 -4.09
N GLY A 190 19.95 -30.23 -5.25
CA GLY A 190 19.65 -30.88 -6.52
C GLY A 190 18.15 -31.15 -6.74
N ASN A 191 17.28 -30.70 -5.83
CA ASN A 191 15.84 -30.85 -6.02
C ASN A 191 15.41 -29.93 -7.16
N SER A 192 14.76 -30.53 -8.16
CA SER A 192 14.28 -29.80 -9.33
C SER A 192 12.76 -29.78 -9.41
N ALA A 193 12.05 -30.21 -8.38
CA ALA A 193 10.60 -30.31 -8.36
C ALA A 193 10.06 -30.19 -6.93
N PRO A 194 8.80 -29.78 -6.75
CA PRO A 194 8.09 -29.94 -5.49
C PRO A 194 8.08 -31.40 -5.03
N THR A 195 7.98 -31.62 -3.72
CA THR A 195 7.98 -32.96 -3.12
C THR A 195 6.59 -33.56 -2.97
N GLN A 196 5.53 -32.74 -3.10
CA GLN A 196 4.16 -33.17 -2.93
C GLN A 196 3.52 -33.63 -4.25
N PRO A 197 2.94 -34.86 -4.33
CA PRO A 197 2.13 -35.24 -5.47
C PRO A 197 0.79 -34.50 -5.56
N PRO A 198 0.30 -34.16 -6.78
CA PRO A 198 0.90 -34.43 -8.09
C PRO A 198 1.87 -33.33 -8.57
N PHE A 199 2.22 -32.37 -7.72
CA PHE A 199 3.06 -31.21 -8.06
C PHE A 199 4.52 -31.61 -8.34
N ASP A 200 4.93 -32.82 -7.97
CA ASP A 200 6.21 -33.43 -8.37
C ASP A 200 6.32 -33.68 -9.89
N LEU A 201 5.22 -33.57 -10.66
CA LEU A 201 5.16 -33.82 -12.10
C LEU A 201 5.41 -32.56 -12.95
N ASN A 202 6.55 -31.87 -12.75
CA ASN A 202 6.89 -30.60 -13.42
C ASN A 202 7.89 -30.73 -14.60
N ASN A 203 8.07 -31.93 -15.19
CA ASN A 203 9.02 -32.15 -16.30
C ASN A 203 8.31 -32.30 -17.66
N VAL A 204 8.28 -31.24 -18.47
CA VAL A 204 7.67 -31.29 -19.81
C VAL A 204 8.38 -32.23 -20.80
N LEU A 205 9.66 -32.56 -20.53
CA LEU A 205 10.44 -33.49 -21.36
C LEU A 205 10.01 -34.95 -21.15
N ASP A 206 9.37 -35.26 -20.01
CA ASP A 206 8.75 -36.56 -19.77
C ASP A 206 7.35 -36.58 -20.41
N PRO A 207 7.10 -37.43 -21.42
CA PRO A 207 5.79 -37.50 -22.07
C PRO A 207 4.63 -37.82 -21.12
N ALA A 208 4.86 -38.57 -20.04
CA ALA A 208 3.83 -38.93 -19.07
C ALA A 208 3.46 -37.73 -18.19
N GLN A 209 4.44 -36.94 -17.76
CA GLN A 209 4.20 -35.72 -16.97
C GLN A 209 3.56 -34.63 -17.83
N ARG A 210 4.05 -34.45 -19.07
CA ARG A 210 3.42 -33.56 -20.04
C ARG A 210 1.96 -33.92 -20.31
N ALA A 211 1.64 -35.21 -20.43
CA ALA A 211 0.26 -35.68 -20.57
C ALA A 211 -0.58 -35.51 -19.29
N ALA A 212 0.05 -35.49 -18.10
CA ALA A 212 -0.64 -35.22 -16.85
C ALA A 212 -1.06 -33.75 -16.71
N ALA A 213 -0.36 -32.83 -17.40
CA ALA A 213 -0.67 -31.41 -17.51
C ALA A 213 -0.96 -30.76 -16.15
N ILE A 214 -0.06 -30.99 -15.18
CA ILE A 214 -0.18 -30.41 -13.83
C ILE A 214 0.18 -28.91 -13.83
N TYR A 215 1.02 -28.49 -14.78
CA TYR A 215 1.50 -27.12 -14.93
C TYR A 215 1.11 -26.54 -16.28
N HIS A 216 0.99 -25.22 -16.34
CA HIS A 216 1.13 -24.49 -17.59
C HIS A 216 2.62 -24.38 -17.93
N TYR A 217 3.03 -25.03 -19.02
CA TYR A 217 4.41 -24.99 -19.51
C TYR A 217 4.62 -23.79 -20.44
N THR A 218 4.68 -22.62 -19.81
CA THR A 218 4.67 -21.29 -20.43
C THR A 218 5.85 -20.44 -19.94
N PRO A 219 6.27 -19.40 -20.67
CA PRO A 219 7.21 -18.42 -20.16
C PRO A 219 6.52 -17.48 -19.16
N ASN A 220 7.26 -16.46 -18.70
CA ASN A 220 6.70 -15.42 -17.83
C ASN A 220 5.64 -14.57 -18.53
N VAL A 221 4.67 -14.06 -17.74
CA VAL A 221 3.78 -12.97 -18.16
C VAL A 221 4.62 -11.81 -18.66
N ARG A 222 4.33 -11.34 -19.87
CA ARG A 222 4.95 -10.13 -20.45
C ARG A 222 3.95 -8.99 -20.54
N ASP A 223 2.70 -9.32 -20.85
CA ASP A 223 1.59 -8.37 -20.90
C ASP A 223 0.56 -8.74 -19.84
N PHE A 224 0.52 -7.97 -18.75
CA PHE A 224 -0.44 -8.15 -17.66
C PHE A 224 -1.85 -7.67 -18.01
N ALA A 225 -2.04 -7.04 -19.17
CA ALA A 225 -3.35 -6.72 -19.70
C ALA A 225 -3.93 -7.83 -20.59
N ASP A 226 -3.12 -8.81 -21.01
CA ASP A 226 -3.56 -10.00 -21.73
C ASP A 226 -4.15 -11.03 -20.75
N PRO A 227 -5.47 -11.29 -20.78
CA PRO A 227 -6.11 -12.20 -19.83
C PRO A 227 -5.60 -13.65 -19.91
N GLU A 228 -5.09 -14.09 -21.06
CA GLU A 228 -4.54 -15.44 -21.22
C GLU A 228 -3.19 -15.54 -20.52
N GLN A 229 -2.32 -14.53 -20.70
CA GLN A 229 -1.05 -14.49 -19.99
C GLN A 229 -1.28 -14.32 -18.49
N GLU A 230 -2.13 -13.37 -18.08
CA GLU A 230 -2.39 -13.13 -16.66
C GLU A 230 -2.86 -14.40 -15.95
N ALA A 231 -3.75 -15.20 -16.55
CA ALA A 231 -4.33 -16.36 -15.88
C ALA A 231 -3.54 -17.68 -16.03
N ASN A 232 -2.71 -17.82 -17.08
CA ASN A 232 -2.15 -19.12 -17.47
C ASN A 232 -0.65 -19.09 -17.76
N PHE A 233 0.06 -17.98 -17.49
CA PHE A 233 1.51 -17.88 -17.68
C PHE A 233 2.22 -17.73 -16.33
N GLN A 234 3.52 -18.04 -16.31
CA GLN A 234 4.32 -17.96 -15.09
C GLN A 234 4.39 -16.52 -14.58
N MET A 235 4.02 -16.31 -13.32
CA MET A 235 4.26 -15.04 -12.65
C MET A 235 5.69 -15.03 -12.09
N SER A 236 6.54 -14.12 -12.56
CA SER A 236 7.92 -13.94 -12.06
C SER A 236 8.83 -15.17 -12.11
N GLY A 237 8.53 -16.17 -12.93
CA GLY A 237 9.29 -17.42 -13.05
C GLY A 237 8.78 -18.55 -12.16
N LEU A 238 7.70 -18.33 -11.41
CA LEU A 238 7.12 -19.36 -10.55
C LEU A 238 6.37 -20.38 -11.40
N ASP A 239 6.57 -21.67 -11.10
CA ASP A 239 5.97 -22.78 -11.82
C ASP A 239 4.42 -22.72 -11.71
N ASP A 240 3.76 -22.33 -12.79
CA ASP A 240 2.32 -22.03 -12.82
C ASP A 240 1.46 -23.31 -12.87
N LEU A 241 0.58 -23.49 -11.88
CA LEU A 241 -0.28 -24.67 -11.78
C LEU A 241 -1.44 -24.58 -12.76
N ASN A 242 -1.71 -25.66 -13.48
CA ASN A 242 -2.90 -25.79 -14.31
C ASN A 242 -4.13 -26.00 -13.40
N THR A 243 -4.71 -24.90 -12.94
CA THR A 243 -5.84 -24.94 -12.00
C THR A 243 -7.16 -25.34 -12.65
N GLU A 244 -7.23 -25.54 -13.96
CA GLU A 244 -8.32 -26.19 -14.69
C GLU A 244 -8.28 -27.71 -14.58
N ASN A 245 -7.09 -28.28 -14.32
CA ASN A 245 -6.90 -29.71 -14.16
C ASN A 245 -7.60 -30.25 -12.90
N PRO A 246 -8.51 -31.23 -13.01
CA PRO A 246 -9.20 -31.79 -11.86
C PRO A 246 -8.27 -32.40 -10.81
N ARG A 247 -7.10 -32.94 -11.20
CA ARG A 247 -6.11 -33.49 -10.24
C ARG A 247 -5.48 -32.39 -9.40
N VAL A 248 -5.18 -31.25 -10.00
CA VAL A 248 -4.64 -30.06 -9.31
C VAL A 248 -5.68 -29.51 -8.33
N ARG A 249 -6.92 -29.30 -8.78
CA ARG A 249 -8.03 -28.85 -7.91
C ARG A 249 -8.25 -29.76 -6.71
N GLN A 250 -8.26 -31.08 -6.92
CA GLN A 250 -8.40 -32.07 -5.84
C GLN A 250 -7.24 -31.99 -4.85
N ALA A 251 -6.00 -31.90 -5.34
CA ALA A 251 -4.81 -31.82 -4.50
C ALA A 251 -4.77 -30.52 -3.66
N LEU A 252 -5.13 -29.38 -4.24
CA LEU A 252 -5.20 -28.11 -3.53
C LEU A 252 -6.28 -28.13 -2.44
N ARG A 253 -7.50 -28.62 -2.75
CA ARG A 253 -8.56 -28.80 -1.72
C ARG A 253 -8.15 -29.75 -0.62
N GLN A 254 -7.46 -30.84 -0.96
CA GLN A 254 -6.93 -31.78 0.03
C GLN A 254 -5.91 -31.09 0.96
N SER A 255 -4.98 -30.33 0.37
CA SER A 255 -3.90 -29.65 1.10
C SER A 255 -4.45 -28.59 2.05
N TYR A 256 -5.31 -27.69 1.57
CA TYR A 256 -5.85 -26.63 2.40
C TYR A 256 -6.94 -27.12 3.36
N GLY A 257 -7.69 -28.17 2.99
CA GLY A 257 -8.57 -28.85 3.92
C GLY A 257 -7.82 -29.57 5.05
N TRP A 258 -6.56 -29.95 4.85
CA TRP A 258 -5.74 -30.59 5.88
C TRP A 258 -5.35 -29.60 6.99
N TRP A 259 -4.96 -28.38 6.67
CA TRP A 259 -4.65 -27.34 7.67
C TRP A 259 -5.84 -26.99 8.57
N ILE A 260 -7.05 -26.96 8.01
CA ILE A 260 -8.28 -26.77 8.80
C ILE A 260 -8.47 -27.90 9.83
N ARG A 261 -8.21 -29.15 9.43
CA ARG A 261 -8.42 -30.33 10.29
C ARG A 261 -7.30 -30.52 11.31
N GLU A 262 -6.05 -30.34 10.89
CA GLU A 262 -4.89 -30.65 11.70
C GLU A 262 -4.45 -29.52 12.59
N VAL A 263 -4.60 -28.26 12.16
CA VAL A 263 -4.16 -27.08 12.91
C VAL A 263 -5.34 -26.30 13.47
N GLY A 264 -6.47 -26.29 12.78
CA GLY A 264 -7.63 -25.49 13.19
C GLY A 264 -7.55 -24.04 12.71
N VAL A 265 -7.03 -23.82 11.50
CA VAL A 265 -7.11 -22.53 10.81
C VAL A 265 -8.57 -22.06 10.70
N ASP A 266 -8.81 -20.76 10.83
CA ASP A 266 -10.15 -20.14 10.88
C ASP A 266 -10.54 -19.34 9.63
N GLY A 267 -9.56 -19.00 8.79
CA GLY A 267 -9.76 -18.37 7.50
C GLY A 267 -8.54 -18.46 6.59
N PHE A 268 -8.70 -18.11 5.32
CA PHE A 268 -7.60 -18.06 4.35
C PHE A 268 -7.49 -16.70 3.66
N ARG A 269 -6.25 -16.24 3.45
CA ARG A 269 -5.92 -15.24 2.43
C ARG A 269 -5.40 -16.00 1.22
N VAL A 270 -5.97 -15.77 0.04
CA VAL A 270 -5.49 -16.38 -1.21
C VAL A 270 -4.53 -15.43 -1.90
N ASP A 271 -3.31 -15.88 -2.10
CA ASP A 271 -2.30 -15.17 -2.88
C ASP A 271 -2.65 -15.06 -4.36
N THR A 272 -2.32 -13.91 -4.95
CA THR A 272 -2.26 -13.69 -6.42
C THR A 272 -3.50 -14.17 -7.16
N ALA A 273 -4.70 -13.94 -6.59
CA ALA A 273 -5.94 -14.50 -7.10
C ALA A 273 -6.27 -14.05 -8.54
N PHE A 274 -5.78 -12.89 -8.98
CA PHE A 274 -5.94 -12.43 -10.36
C PHE A 274 -5.25 -13.30 -11.41
N TYR A 275 -4.23 -14.05 -11.01
CA TYR A 275 -3.47 -14.94 -11.88
C TYR A 275 -4.10 -16.35 -11.96
N VAL A 276 -5.24 -16.55 -11.31
CA VAL A 276 -5.95 -17.83 -11.28
C VAL A 276 -7.31 -17.66 -11.96
N PRO A 277 -7.68 -18.50 -12.94
CA PRO A 277 -8.99 -18.43 -13.57
C PRO A 277 -10.14 -18.37 -12.54
N PRO A 278 -11.06 -17.39 -12.59
CA PRO A 278 -12.08 -17.19 -11.55
C PRO A 278 -12.96 -18.41 -11.25
N ALA A 279 -13.18 -19.27 -12.25
CA ALA A 279 -13.97 -20.51 -12.12
C ALA A 279 -13.30 -21.56 -11.21
N PHE A 280 -12.00 -21.44 -10.93
CA PHE A 280 -11.32 -22.25 -9.92
C PHE A 280 -11.97 -22.08 -8.55
N PHE A 281 -12.29 -20.84 -8.15
CA PHE A 281 -12.81 -20.54 -6.81
C PHE A 281 -14.20 -21.12 -6.55
N GLU A 282 -15.01 -21.32 -7.59
CA GLU A 282 -16.32 -22.00 -7.49
C GLU A 282 -16.13 -23.47 -7.07
N ASP A 283 -15.11 -24.12 -7.62
CA ASP A 283 -14.77 -25.51 -7.31
C ASP A 283 -13.99 -25.63 -5.99
N PHE A 284 -12.97 -24.79 -5.81
CA PHE A 284 -12.10 -24.80 -4.63
C PHE A 284 -12.91 -24.63 -3.34
N LEU A 285 -13.83 -23.66 -3.31
CA LEU A 285 -14.60 -23.35 -2.11
C LEU A 285 -15.86 -24.20 -1.96
N TYR A 286 -16.60 -24.47 -3.05
CA TYR A 286 -17.98 -24.99 -2.94
C TYR A 286 -18.22 -26.37 -3.54
N SER A 287 -17.18 -27.05 -4.04
CA SER A 287 -17.35 -28.37 -4.65
C SER A 287 -18.11 -29.36 -3.77
N ALA A 288 -18.97 -30.11 -4.45
CA ALA A 288 -19.81 -31.14 -3.85
C ALA A 288 -19.16 -32.54 -3.81
N ASP A 289 -17.91 -32.67 -4.26
CA ASP A 289 -17.17 -33.93 -4.21
C ASP A 289 -17.10 -34.46 -2.76
N THR A 290 -17.51 -35.71 -2.55
CA THR A 290 -17.55 -36.31 -1.21
C THR A 290 -16.19 -36.77 -0.71
N ARG A 291 -15.22 -36.99 -1.62
CA ARG A 291 -13.86 -37.43 -1.30
C ARG A 291 -12.92 -36.24 -1.16
N TYR A 292 -13.08 -35.23 -2.01
CA TYR A 292 -12.31 -33.99 -2.00
C TYR A 292 -13.24 -32.79 -1.93
N PRO A 293 -13.97 -32.59 -0.82
CA PRO A 293 -14.96 -31.52 -0.70
C PRO A 293 -14.34 -30.12 -0.81
N GLY A 294 -15.15 -29.16 -1.25
CA GLY A 294 -14.80 -27.74 -1.20
C GLY A 294 -14.45 -27.26 0.22
N ILE A 295 -13.63 -26.22 0.31
CA ILE A 295 -13.14 -25.68 1.58
C ILE A 295 -14.27 -25.29 2.55
N ASP A 296 -15.37 -24.69 2.06
CA ASP A 296 -16.52 -24.32 2.92
C ASP A 296 -17.09 -25.55 3.63
N ARG A 297 -17.20 -26.68 2.93
CA ARG A 297 -17.70 -27.94 3.51
C ARG A 297 -16.73 -28.52 4.53
N VAL A 298 -15.42 -28.47 4.25
CA VAL A 298 -14.39 -28.91 5.21
C VAL A 298 -14.46 -28.06 6.48
N ALA A 299 -14.58 -26.75 6.34
CA ALA A 299 -14.64 -25.82 7.46
C ALA A 299 -15.90 -26.02 8.31
N ARG A 300 -17.08 -26.13 7.69
CA ARG A 300 -18.33 -26.44 8.40
C ARG A 300 -18.27 -27.77 9.14
N ALA A 301 -17.71 -28.80 8.51
CA ALA A 301 -17.51 -30.10 9.17
C ALA A 301 -16.56 -30.01 10.38
N ALA A 302 -15.66 -29.03 10.38
CA ALA A 302 -14.78 -28.70 11.50
C ALA A 302 -15.37 -27.64 12.45
N GLY A 303 -16.67 -27.32 12.37
CA GLY A 303 -17.39 -26.41 13.27
C GLY A 303 -17.28 -24.92 12.94
N ARG A 304 -16.79 -24.56 11.74
CA ARG A 304 -16.61 -23.17 11.28
C ARG A 304 -17.67 -22.82 10.24
N GLU A 305 -18.81 -22.29 10.71
CA GLU A 305 -19.97 -21.98 9.86
C GLU A 305 -19.80 -20.76 8.95
N GLN A 306 -18.86 -19.87 9.29
CA GLN A 306 -18.54 -18.65 8.54
C GLN A 306 -17.02 -18.59 8.32
N PHE A 307 -16.47 -19.59 7.64
CA PHE A 307 -15.06 -19.62 7.28
C PHE A 307 -14.77 -18.52 6.26
N HIS A 308 -13.94 -17.54 6.64
CA HIS A 308 -13.66 -16.41 5.77
C HIS A 308 -12.51 -16.72 4.84
N VAL A 309 -12.72 -16.45 3.56
CA VAL A 309 -11.69 -16.51 2.54
C VAL A 309 -11.71 -15.18 1.80
N PHE A 310 -10.54 -14.59 1.61
CA PHE A 310 -10.40 -13.43 0.76
C PHE A 310 -9.17 -13.54 -0.13
N GLY A 311 -9.28 -13.09 -1.37
CA GLY A 311 -8.16 -13.09 -2.30
C GLY A 311 -7.41 -11.78 -2.35
N GLU A 312 -6.21 -11.84 -2.87
CA GLU A 312 -5.41 -10.68 -3.24
C GLU A 312 -5.43 -10.50 -4.75
N GLY A 313 -5.64 -9.26 -5.18
CA GLY A 313 -5.55 -8.87 -6.57
C GLY A 313 -5.06 -7.43 -6.61
N PHE A 314 -3.77 -7.27 -6.88
CA PHE A 314 -3.12 -5.96 -6.87
C PHE A 314 -3.69 -5.11 -8.00
N VAL A 315 -4.51 -4.12 -7.66
CA VAL A 315 -5.00 -3.11 -8.60
C VAL A 315 -5.36 -1.84 -7.88
N LEU A 316 -4.85 -0.71 -8.38
CA LEU A 316 -5.30 0.62 -7.99
C LEU A 316 -6.24 1.16 -9.06
N ASP A 317 -7.10 2.07 -8.66
CA ASP A 317 -7.94 2.83 -9.57
C ASP A 317 -7.54 4.30 -9.47
N ALA A 318 -7.23 4.91 -10.61
CA ALA A 318 -7.08 6.36 -10.70
C ALA A 318 -8.39 7.08 -10.27
N PRO A 319 -8.33 8.39 -9.94
CA PRO A 319 -9.53 9.19 -9.71
C PRO A 319 -10.55 9.04 -10.85
N GLY A 320 -11.83 8.83 -10.53
CA GLY A 320 -12.89 8.54 -11.49
C GLY A 320 -12.88 7.13 -12.12
N SER A 321 -11.85 6.31 -11.91
CA SER A 321 -11.82 4.92 -12.40
C SER A 321 -12.50 3.94 -11.44
N GLU A 322 -13.17 2.95 -12.02
CA GLU A 322 -13.77 1.82 -11.33
C GLU A 322 -13.30 0.46 -11.88
N ALA A 323 -12.34 0.45 -12.81
CA ALA A 323 -11.91 -0.75 -13.51
C ALA A 323 -11.38 -1.83 -12.55
N GLY A 324 -10.56 -1.42 -11.58
CA GLY A 324 -10.00 -2.28 -10.54
C GLY A 324 -11.06 -2.85 -9.62
N MET A 325 -11.94 -2.01 -9.06
CA MET A 325 -13.07 -2.48 -8.22
C MET A 325 -13.98 -3.47 -8.97
N ARG A 326 -14.24 -3.24 -10.27
CA ARG A 326 -15.04 -4.16 -11.08
C ARG A 326 -14.30 -5.46 -11.36
N LYS A 327 -12.99 -5.43 -11.58
CA LYS A 327 -12.16 -6.64 -11.70
C LYS A 327 -12.21 -7.45 -10.40
N ILE A 328 -12.07 -6.80 -9.25
CA ILE A 328 -12.20 -7.42 -7.92
C ILE A 328 -13.57 -8.11 -7.76
N ASP A 329 -14.67 -7.45 -8.11
CA ASP A 329 -16.02 -8.02 -7.92
C ASP A 329 -16.25 -9.31 -8.74
N ARG A 330 -15.59 -9.46 -9.90
CA ARG A 330 -15.59 -10.72 -10.67
C ARG A 330 -15.00 -11.90 -9.91
N TYR A 331 -14.14 -11.68 -8.92
CA TYR A 331 -13.58 -12.73 -8.06
C TYR A 331 -14.42 -12.98 -6.80
N ILE A 332 -15.38 -12.11 -6.50
CA ILE A 332 -16.33 -12.26 -5.40
C ILE A 332 -17.59 -13.00 -5.88
N ARG A 333 -18.10 -12.68 -7.08
CA ARG A 333 -19.25 -13.35 -7.70
C ARG A 333 -19.06 -13.60 -9.19
N GLY A 334 -19.61 -14.71 -9.67
CA GLY A 334 -19.73 -15.00 -11.09
C GLY A 334 -20.83 -14.18 -11.76
N GLU A 335 -20.84 -14.16 -13.09
CA GLU A 335 -21.76 -13.36 -13.92
C GLU A 335 -23.25 -13.64 -13.65
N ASN A 336 -23.60 -14.84 -13.17
CA ASN A 336 -24.98 -15.19 -12.81
C ASN A 336 -25.21 -15.21 -11.29
N GLY A 337 -24.34 -14.54 -10.52
CA GLY A 337 -24.46 -14.40 -9.07
C GLY A 337 -23.92 -15.58 -8.25
N GLN A 338 -23.28 -16.58 -8.88
CA GLN A 338 -22.62 -17.67 -8.18
C GLN A 338 -21.58 -17.12 -7.19
N PRO A 339 -21.53 -17.61 -5.94
CA PRO A 339 -20.49 -17.18 -5.02
C PRO A 339 -19.12 -17.71 -5.47
N ARG A 340 -18.10 -16.86 -5.38
CA ARG A 340 -16.68 -17.22 -5.50
C ARG A 340 -16.02 -16.97 -4.15
N MET A 341 -15.30 -15.87 -3.94
CA MET A 341 -14.75 -15.55 -2.62
C MET A 341 -15.66 -14.61 -1.82
N PRO A 342 -15.78 -14.78 -0.48
CA PRO A 342 -16.48 -13.84 0.40
C PRO A 342 -15.92 -12.41 0.41
N GLY A 343 -14.64 -12.23 0.08
CA GLY A 343 -14.00 -10.92 0.03
C GLY A 343 -12.75 -10.93 -0.84
N MET A 344 -12.19 -9.75 -1.05
CA MET A 344 -10.89 -9.51 -1.68
C MET A 344 -10.24 -8.34 -0.94
N ILE A 345 -8.91 -8.29 -0.92
CA ILE A 345 -8.17 -7.15 -0.35
C ILE A 345 -8.54 -5.87 -1.11
N ASN A 346 -8.81 -4.80 -0.36
CA ASN A 346 -9.30 -3.53 -0.91
C ASN A 346 -8.17 -2.58 -1.33
N PHE A 347 -7.40 -2.95 -2.34
CA PHE A 347 -6.34 -2.11 -2.91
C PHE A 347 -6.83 -0.74 -3.41
N PRO A 348 -8.00 -0.60 -4.06
CA PRO A 348 -8.50 0.70 -4.47
C PRO A 348 -8.74 1.66 -3.30
N LEU A 349 -9.25 1.17 -2.16
CA LEU A 349 -9.37 1.99 -0.95
C LEU A 349 -8.00 2.34 -0.35
N TYR A 350 -7.06 1.38 -0.31
CA TYR A 350 -5.66 1.64 0.09
C TYR A 350 -5.06 2.80 -0.71
N GLY A 351 -5.17 2.76 -2.04
CA GLY A 351 -4.64 3.80 -2.93
C GLY A 351 -5.18 5.18 -2.56
N SER A 352 -6.51 5.33 -2.48
CA SER A 352 -7.13 6.61 -2.14
C SER A 352 -6.85 7.09 -0.70
N LEU A 353 -6.67 6.17 0.26
CA LEU A 353 -6.25 6.52 1.63
C LEU A 353 -4.83 7.12 1.65
N VAL A 354 -3.89 6.47 0.96
CA VAL A 354 -2.51 6.98 0.84
C VAL A 354 -2.47 8.29 0.06
N ASP A 355 -3.18 8.37 -1.06
CA ASP A 355 -3.27 9.56 -1.89
C ASP A 355 -3.77 10.78 -1.12
N VAL A 356 -4.87 10.64 -0.39
CA VAL A 356 -5.45 11.78 0.33
C VAL A 356 -4.64 12.15 1.57
N TYR A 357 -4.22 11.18 2.39
CA TYR A 357 -3.58 11.49 3.67
C TYR A 357 -2.07 11.68 3.56
N ALA A 358 -1.34 10.78 2.87
CA ALA A 358 0.11 10.88 2.74
C ALA A 358 0.53 11.88 1.65
N ARG A 359 -0.20 11.93 0.53
CA ARG A 359 0.18 12.72 -0.65
C ARG A 359 -0.57 14.05 -0.77
N GLY A 360 -1.62 14.27 0.02
CA GLY A 360 -2.40 15.52 0.04
C GLY A 360 -3.27 15.73 -1.19
N ARG A 361 -3.71 14.65 -1.84
CA ARG A 361 -4.70 14.69 -2.94
C ARG A 361 -6.05 15.23 -2.46
N PRO A 362 -6.92 15.70 -3.37
CA PRO A 362 -8.26 16.13 -3.05
C PRO A 362 -9.02 15.11 -2.22
N THR A 363 -9.66 15.56 -1.14
CA THR A 363 -10.48 14.65 -0.31
C THR A 363 -11.71 14.12 -1.07
N ALA A 364 -12.07 14.76 -2.19
CA ALA A 364 -13.06 14.25 -3.12
C ALA A 364 -12.70 12.88 -3.71
N ASP A 365 -11.41 12.60 -3.95
CA ASP A 365 -10.94 11.32 -4.50
C ASP A 365 -11.31 10.16 -3.57
N LEU A 366 -11.06 10.32 -2.25
CA LEU A 366 -11.43 9.30 -1.25
C LEU A 366 -12.94 9.23 -1.04
N ALA A 367 -13.65 10.36 -1.08
CA ALA A 367 -15.10 10.38 -0.95
C ALA A 367 -15.78 9.58 -2.10
N GLU A 368 -15.34 9.80 -3.33
CA GLU A 368 -15.81 9.04 -4.50
C GLU A 368 -15.46 7.55 -4.37
N ARG A 369 -14.23 7.23 -3.92
CA ARG A 369 -13.82 5.85 -3.67
C ARG A 369 -14.73 5.14 -2.68
N ILE A 370 -15.09 5.79 -1.57
CA ILE A 370 -16.00 5.23 -0.55
C ILE A 370 -17.39 4.96 -1.15
N GLU A 371 -17.93 5.90 -1.93
CA GLU A 371 -19.23 5.75 -2.57
C GLU A 371 -19.23 4.63 -3.62
N ALA A 372 -18.18 4.56 -4.43
CA ALA A 372 -18.03 3.54 -5.46
C ALA A 372 -17.84 2.15 -4.83
N MET A 373 -17.04 2.03 -3.76
CA MET A 373 -16.87 0.78 -3.00
C MET A 373 -18.22 0.23 -2.52
N MET A 374 -19.06 1.09 -1.92
CA MET A 374 -20.38 0.70 -1.40
C MET A 374 -21.39 0.38 -2.51
N ARG A 375 -21.23 0.96 -3.70
CA ARG A 375 -22.10 0.72 -4.86
C ARG A 375 -21.72 -0.53 -5.65
N ILE A 376 -20.43 -0.80 -5.82
CA ILE A 376 -19.92 -1.85 -6.70
C ILE A 376 -19.81 -3.17 -5.97
N HIS A 377 -19.20 -3.19 -4.79
CA HIS A 377 -18.96 -4.44 -4.09
C HIS A 377 -20.22 -4.95 -3.40
N THR A 378 -20.50 -6.24 -3.56
CA THR A 378 -21.69 -6.84 -2.94
C THR A 378 -21.56 -7.03 -1.42
N GLN A 379 -20.33 -7.12 -0.89
CA GLN A 379 -20.05 -7.36 0.53
C GLN A 379 -18.83 -6.54 1.04
N PRO A 380 -18.84 -5.20 0.92
CA PRO A 380 -17.68 -4.37 1.25
C PRO A 380 -17.23 -4.52 2.71
N HIS A 381 -18.14 -4.83 3.64
CA HIS A 381 -17.83 -5.08 5.05
C HIS A 381 -16.97 -6.32 5.31
N LEU A 382 -16.88 -7.25 4.36
CA LEU A 382 -16.05 -8.45 4.44
C LEU A 382 -14.72 -8.32 3.69
N MET A 383 -14.43 -7.15 3.11
CA MET A 383 -13.18 -6.91 2.40
C MET A 383 -12.11 -6.41 3.37
N PRO A 384 -10.94 -7.06 3.46
CA PRO A 384 -9.84 -6.55 4.26
C PRO A 384 -9.32 -5.22 3.72
N SER A 385 -9.18 -4.24 4.60
CA SER A 385 -8.67 -2.90 4.29
C SER A 385 -7.35 -2.68 5.02
N PHE A 386 -6.40 -2.00 4.39
CA PHE A 386 -5.05 -1.80 4.91
C PHE A 386 -4.52 -0.44 4.44
N ILE A 387 -3.43 0.02 5.04
CA ILE A 387 -2.72 1.26 4.65
C ILE A 387 -1.28 0.99 4.17
N ASP A 388 -0.74 -0.18 4.45
CA ASP A 388 0.50 -0.75 3.94
C ASP A 388 0.49 -2.28 4.14
N ASN A 389 1.33 -2.99 3.39
CA ASN A 389 1.49 -4.44 3.47
C ASN A 389 2.92 -4.83 3.06
N HIS A 390 3.14 -6.12 2.75
CA HIS A 390 4.45 -6.66 2.40
C HIS A 390 4.92 -6.37 0.96
N ASP A 391 4.08 -5.83 0.07
CA ASP A 391 4.37 -5.59 -1.35
C ASP A 391 4.33 -4.10 -1.74
N VAL A 392 3.98 -3.23 -0.80
CA VAL A 392 3.97 -1.79 -1.00
C VAL A 392 4.91 -1.10 -0.01
N ASP A 393 5.31 0.12 -0.34
CA ASP A 393 6.04 0.98 0.59
C ASP A 393 5.29 1.09 1.93
N ARG A 394 6.04 1.10 3.04
CA ARG A 394 5.47 1.47 4.35
C ARG A 394 4.85 2.86 4.25
N PHE A 395 3.74 3.10 4.95
CA PHE A 395 3.07 4.40 4.88
C PHE A 395 4.02 5.58 5.22
N LEU A 396 4.89 5.40 6.22
CA LEU A 396 5.87 6.42 6.65
C LEU A 396 7.10 6.55 5.74
N ALA A 397 7.21 5.77 4.65
CA ALA A 397 8.24 6.00 3.63
C ALA A 397 7.96 7.24 2.77
N GLY A 398 6.70 7.70 2.74
CA GLY A 398 6.27 8.92 2.04
C GLY A 398 5.30 9.81 2.82
N GLY A 399 4.65 9.29 3.87
CA GLY A 399 3.70 10.03 4.71
C GLY A 399 4.29 10.57 6.02
N SER A 400 3.54 11.47 6.67
CA SER A 400 3.85 11.96 8.02
C SER A 400 3.17 11.13 9.10
N GLU A 401 3.63 11.27 10.34
CA GLU A 401 3.01 10.63 11.51
C GLU A 401 1.56 11.05 11.73
N ALA A 402 1.26 12.33 11.52
CA ALA A 402 -0.10 12.85 11.63
C ALA A 402 -1.00 12.27 10.54
N ALA A 403 -0.50 12.17 9.30
CA ALA A 403 -1.20 11.52 8.20
C ALA A 403 -1.45 10.02 8.47
N LEU A 404 -0.49 9.31 9.07
CA LEU A 404 -0.65 7.91 9.45
C LEU A 404 -1.81 7.74 10.43
N ARG A 405 -1.91 8.61 11.45
CA ARG A 405 -3.02 8.59 12.40
C ARG A 405 -4.37 8.79 11.68
N GLN A 406 -4.44 9.71 10.73
CA GLN A 406 -5.65 9.95 9.95
C GLN A 406 -6.05 8.73 9.11
N ALA A 407 -5.09 8.15 8.38
CA ALA A 407 -5.34 6.97 7.54
C ALA A 407 -5.81 5.77 8.37
N LEU A 408 -5.19 5.52 9.54
CA LEU A 408 -5.60 4.47 10.48
C LEU A 408 -7.01 4.72 11.01
N LEU A 409 -7.36 5.95 11.43
CA LEU A 409 -8.70 6.26 11.91
C LEU A 409 -9.74 6.13 10.80
N ALA A 410 -9.44 6.58 9.59
CA ALA A 410 -10.33 6.44 8.44
C ALA A 410 -10.61 4.96 8.14
N MET A 411 -9.56 4.13 8.04
CA MET A 411 -9.70 2.68 7.87
C MET A 411 -10.52 2.03 8.99
N LEU A 412 -10.29 2.42 10.25
CA LEU A 412 -11.00 1.87 11.41
C LEU A 412 -12.45 2.37 11.56
N THR A 413 -12.87 3.37 10.79
CA THR A 413 -14.24 3.92 10.83
C THR A 413 -15.03 3.68 9.55
N LEU A 414 -14.40 3.12 8.51
CA LEU A 414 -15.05 2.70 7.27
C LEU A 414 -15.43 1.20 7.29
N PRO A 415 -16.35 0.76 6.40
CA PRO A 415 -16.63 -0.65 6.16
C PRO A 415 -15.39 -1.44 5.73
N GLY A 416 -15.33 -2.71 6.14
CA GLY A 416 -14.26 -3.64 5.82
C GLY A 416 -13.70 -4.30 7.08
N ILE A 417 -12.69 -5.15 6.91
CA ILE A 417 -11.97 -5.78 8.02
C ILE A 417 -10.60 -5.09 8.12
N PRO A 418 -10.35 -4.24 9.13
CA PRO A 418 -9.07 -3.56 9.25
C PRO A 418 -7.93 -4.56 9.44
N THR A 419 -6.91 -4.46 8.59
CA THR A 419 -5.72 -5.29 8.58
C THR A 419 -4.49 -4.42 8.86
N ILE A 420 -3.86 -4.67 10.00
CA ILE A 420 -2.65 -3.97 10.45
C ILE A 420 -1.44 -4.80 10.06
N TYR A 421 -0.55 -4.26 9.24
CA TYR A 421 0.72 -4.89 8.95
C TYR A 421 1.70 -4.68 10.11
N TYR A 422 2.41 -5.73 10.51
CA TYR A 422 3.30 -5.68 11.67
C TYR A 422 4.32 -4.54 11.57
N GLY A 423 4.62 -3.89 12.71
CA GLY A 423 5.58 -2.79 12.78
C GLY A 423 5.00 -1.42 12.42
N THR A 424 3.78 -1.34 11.89
CA THR A 424 3.06 -0.06 11.71
C THR A 424 2.82 0.62 13.06
N GLU A 425 2.52 -0.16 14.10
CA GLU A 425 2.42 0.27 15.49
C GLU A 425 3.77 0.59 16.16
N GLN A 426 4.86 0.48 15.42
CA GLN A 426 6.23 0.83 15.83
C GLN A 426 6.87 1.87 14.90
N GLY A 427 6.13 2.35 13.89
CA GLY A 427 6.58 3.41 12.99
C GLY A 427 7.59 2.95 11.95
N PHE A 428 7.48 1.71 11.47
CA PHE A 428 8.37 1.17 10.44
C PHE A 428 8.30 2.02 9.16
N ARG A 429 9.46 2.22 8.54
CA ARG A 429 9.63 2.91 7.25
C ARG A 429 10.17 1.99 6.17
N GLU A 430 10.82 0.90 6.56
CA GLU A 430 11.34 -0.11 5.66
C GLU A 430 10.35 -1.27 5.53
N PRO A 431 10.01 -1.70 4.31
CA PRO A 431 9.19 -2.90 4.11
C PRO A 431 9.97 -4.14 4.56
N ARG A 432 9.26 -5.12 5.11
CA ARG A 432 9.81 -6.44 5.50
C ARG A 432 10.98 -6.40 6.52
N ALA A 433 11.26 -5.26 7.16
CA ALA A 433 12.18 -5.18 8.29
C ALA A 433 11.67 -6.05 9.46
N ALA A 434 12.57 -6.60 10.26
CA ALA A 434 12.24 -7.50 11.35
C ALA A 434 11.87 -6.77 12.64
N MET A 435 10.95 -7.33 13.41
CA MET A 435 10.57 -6.80 14.74
C MET A 435 11.56 -7.17 15.85
N PHE A 436 12.45 -8.14 15.61
CA PHE A 436 13.44 -8.60 16.59
C PHE A 436 14.84 -8.13 16.22
N ALA A 437 15.67 -7.87 17.23
CA ALA A 437 16.95 -7.19 17.11
C ALA A 437 17.97 -7.85 16.17
N ALA A 438 17.92 -9.18 16.06
CA ALA A 438 18.86 -9.93 15.23
C ALA A 438 18.44 -9.97 13.75
N GLY A 439 17.19 -9.66 13.42
CA GLY A 439 16.67 -9.79 12.07
C GLY A 439 16.97 -8.60 11.16
N TYR A 440 16.77 -8.82 9.86
CA TYR A 440 17.01 -7.84 8.80
C TYR A 440 16.31 -6.50 9.04
N GLY A 441 16.99 -5.38 8.82
CA GLY A 441 16.38 -4.03 8.89
C GLY A 441 15.91 -3.59 10.30
N SER A 442 16.13 -4.39 11.34
CA SER A 442 15.70 -4.05 12.72
C SER A 442 16.50 -2.91 13.35
N GLY A 443 17.70 -2.64 12.83
CA GLY A 443 18.65 -1.69 13.43
C GLY A 443 19.21 -2.18 14.78
N GLY A 444 19.24 -3.50 15.01
CA GLY A 444 19.84 -4.08 16.22
C GLY A 444 18.97 -3.93 17.47
N ARG A 445 17.65 -3.74 17.33
CA ARG A 445 16.72 -3.52 18.44
C ARG A 445 15.41 -4.28 18.25
N ASP A 446 14.82 -4.69 19.36
CA ASP A 446 13.45 -5.24 19.38
C ASP A 446 12.42 -4.12 19.29
N HIS A 447 11.34 -4.37 18.56
CA HIS A 447 10.26 -3.44 18.26
C HIS A 447 8.93 -3.92 18.86
N PHE A 448 8.94 -4.35 20.12
CA PHE A 448 7.71 -4.78 20.84
C PHE A 448 7.29 -3.80 21.94
N ASP A 449 7.57 -2.50 21.74
CA ASP A 449 7.28 -1.47 22.74
C ASP A 449 5.79 -1.12 22.75
N THR A 450 5.08 -1.61 23.77
CA THR A 450 3.66 -1.28 23.97
C THR A 450 3.45 0.17 24.40
N GLN A 451 4.49 0.89 24.86
CA GLN A 451 4.40 2.30 25.25
C GLN A 451 4.71 3.25 24.08
N SER A 452 5.03 2.72 22.90
CA SER A 452 5.26 3.55 21.73
C SER A 452 4.01 4.42 21.46
N PRO A 453 4.17 5.69 21.05
CA PRO A 453 3.04 6.55 20.71
C PRO A 453 2.12 5.95 19.65
N TRP A 454 2.66 5.15 18.72
CA TRP A 454 1.91 4.50 17.65
C TRP A 454 1.09 3.32 18.15
N PHE A 455 1.67 2.49 19.03
CA PHE A 455 0.96 1.40 19.68
C PHE A 455 -0.23 1.93 20.50
N GLN A 456 0.00 2.95 21.33
CA GLN A 456 -1.05 3.54 22.17
C GLN A 456 -2.16 4.19 21.35
N TYR A 457 -1.78 4.92 20.29
CA TYR A 457 -2.76 5.50 19.37
C TYR A 457 -3.60 4.41 18.69
N LEU A 458 -2.97 3.44 18.05
CA LEU A 458 -3.66 2.40 17.31
C LEU A 458 -4.55 1.55 18.22
N LYS A 459 -4.08 1.21 19.42
CA LYS A 459 -4.88 0.55 20.47
C LYS A 459 -6.15 1.32 20.79
N SER A 460 -6.05 2.64 20.94
CA SER A 460 -7.21 3.50 21.23
C SER A 460 -8.21 3.56 20.06
N ALA A 461 -7.73 3.63 18.82
CA ALA A 461 -8.57 3.65 17.62
C ALA A 461 -9.25 2.28 17.36
N ILE A 462 -8.54 1.18 17.64
CA ILE A 462 -9.13 -0.17 17.61
C ILE A 462 -10.22 -0.29 18.68
N ALA A 463 -9.97 0.20 19.90
CA ALA A 463 -10.96 0.19 20.97
C ALA A 463 -12.23 1.00 20.61
N LEU A 464 -12.08 2.13 19.92
CA LEU A 464 -13.20 2.90 19.38
C LEU A 464 -14.06 2.03 18.44
N ARG A 465 -13.47 1.41 17.42
CA ARG A 465 -14.23 0.57 16.47
C ARG A 465 -14.94 -0.57 17.19
N ARG A 466 -14.22 -1.30 18.05
CA ARG A 466 -14.75 -2.49 18.75
C ARG A 466 -15.87 -2.17 19.74
N SER A 467 -15.93 -0.95 20.28
CA SER A 467 -16.99 -0.52 21.20
C SER A 467 -18.23 0.05 20.51
N HIS A 468 -18.18 0.27 19.20
CA HIS A 468 -19.25 0.92 18.43
C HIS A 468 -19.54 0.16 17.13
N PRO A 469 -20.51 -0.79 17.14
CA PRO A 469 -20.85 -1.60 15.96
C PRO A 469 -21.25 -0.79 14.71
N VAL A 470 -21.73 0.44 14.87
CA VAL A 470 -21.97 1.36 13.74
C VAL A 470 -20.72 1.63 12.90
N LEU A 471 -19.53 1.55 13.49
CA LEU A 471 -18.25 1.72 12.79
C LEU A 471 -17.78 0.45 12.09
N SER A 472 -18.16 -0.74 12.57
CA SER A 472 -17.79 -2.02 11.94
C SER A 472 -18.80 -2.54 10.91
N ARG A 473 -20.09 -2.29 11.16
CA ARG A 473 -21.21 -2.88 10.41
C ARG A 473 -22.08 -1.85 9.71
N GLY A 474 -21.93 -0.56 10.04
CA GLY A 474 -22.73 0.52 9.46
C GLY A 474 -22.31 0.89 8.05
N THR A 475 -23.13 1.71 7.40
CA THR A 475 -22.90 2.20 6.03
C THR A 475 -22.51 3.67 6.04
N PRO A 476 -21.45 4.08 5.33
CA PRO A 476 -21.04 5.47 5.21
C PRO A 476 -21.93 6.25 4.24
N GLU A 477 -22.18 7.51 4.56
CA GLU A 477 -22.74 8.53 3.68
C GLU A 477 -21.83 9.76 3.73
N ILE A 478 -21.30 10.18 2.57
CA ILE A 478 -20.44 11.36 2.50
C ILE A 478 -21.27 12.61 2.78
N LEU A 479 -20.83 13.42 3.74
CA LEU A 479 -21.47 14.69 4.10
C LEU A 479 -20.72 15.91 3.51
N HIS A 480 -19.40 15.80 3.33
CA HIS A 480 -18.57 16.87 2.76
C HIS A 480 -17.30 16.31 2.15
N ARG A 481 -16.82 16.97 1.09
CA ARG A 481 -15.54 16.71 0.42
C ARG A 481 -15.01 18.03 -0.18
N ASN A 482 -13.70 18.13 -0.32
CA ASN A 482 -13.02 19.22 -1.01
C ASN A 482 -12.42 18.73 -2.35
N PRO A 483 -12.93 19.18 -3.51
CA PRO A 483 -12.38 18.83 -4.82
C PRO A 483 -11.10 19.59 -5.16
N ALA A 484 -10.83 20.73 -4.50
CA ALA A 484 -9.69 21.58 -4.84
C ALA A 484 -8.34 21.10 -4.26
N GLY A 485 -8.36 20.17 -3.30
CA GLY A 485 -7.14 19.66 -2.67
C GLY A 485 -7.37 19.10 -1.27
N ALA A 486 -6.27 18.97 -0.52
CA ALA A 486 -6.33 18.62 0.90
C ALA A 486 -7.23 19.59 1.68
N GLY A 487 -7.93 19.09 2.71
CA GLY A 487 -8.88 19.89 3.47
C GLY A 487 -9.91 19.04 4.18
N ALA A 488 -11.12 19.56 4.33
CA ALA A 488 -12.15 18.90 5.11
C ALA A 488 -12.76 17.71 4.35
N LEU A 489 -12.96 16.62 5.08
CA LEU A 489 -13.68 15.42 4.64
C LEU A 489 -14.61 14.98 5.77
N ALA A 490 -15.86 14.67 5.45
CA ALA A 490 -16.82 14.22 6.47
C ALA A 490 -17.75 13.14 5.94
N TRP A 491 -18.04 12.15 6.78
CA TRP A 491 -19.08 11.16 6.51
C TRP A 491 -19.86 10.79 7.77
N ARG A 492 -21.04 10.23 7.56
CA ARG A 492 -21.87 9.63 8.59
C ARG A 492 -21.92 8.13 8.42
N MET A 493 -21.56 7.40 9.46
CA MET A 493 -21.85 5.96 9.58
C MET A 493 -23.25 5.78 10.16
N SER A 494 -24.05 4.88 9.59
CA SER A 494 -25.40 4.56 10.08
C SER A 494 -25.63 3.05 10.21
N LEU A 495 -26.24 2.62 11.31
CA LEU A 495 -26.63 1.23 11.58
C LEU A 495 -27.87 1.20 12.47
N GLU A 496 -29.00 0.70 11.97
CA GLU A 496 -30.22 0.45 12.77
C GLU A 496 -30.67 1.63 13.68
N GLY A 497 -30.47 2.87 13.23
CA GLY A 497 -30.79 4.09 13.99
C GLY A 497 -29.64 4.66 14.82
N GLU A 498 -28.56 3.91 15.06
CA GLU A 498 -27.30 4.45 15.54
C GLU A 498 -26.56 5.18 14.43
N GLN A 499 -25.90 6.28 14.79
CA GLN A 499 -25.13 7.10 13.86
C GLN A 499 -23.81 7.54 14.49
N ALA A 500 -22.78 7.68 13.68
CA ALA A 500 -21.55 8.37 14.04
C ALA A 500 -21.14 9.33 12.92
N ILE A 501 -20.71 10.53 13.25
CA ILE A 501 -20.17 11.51 12.29
C ILE A 501 -18.66 11.50 12.45
N VAL A 502 -17.96 11.27 11.34
CA VAL A 502 -16.50 11.25 11.25
C VAL A 502 -16.07 12.43 10.40
N VAL A 503 -15.12 13.22 10.89
CA VAL A 503 -14.61 14.41 10.19
C VAL A 503 -13.10 14.45 10.27
N PHE A 504 -12.46 14.79 9.16
CA PHE A 504 -11.03 15.02 9.04
C PHE A 504 -10.74 16.39 8.46
N ASN A 505 -9.57 16.92 8.80
CA ASN A 505 -8.86 17.89 7.97
C ASN A 505 -7.57 17.26 7.47
N SER A 506 -7.50 16.87 6.19
CA SER A 506 -6.29 16.28 5.60
C SER A 506 -5.18 17.30 5.31
N SER A 507 -5.42 18.60 5.49
CA SER A 507 -4.43 19.65 5.27
C SER A 507 -3.46 19.82 6.44
N ASP A 508 -2.26 20.30 6.13
CA ASP A 508 -1.27 20.82 7.09
C ASP A 508 -1.61 22.24 7.59
N GLU A 509 -2.68 22.85 7.07
CA GLU A 509 -3.21 24.16 7.46
C GLU A 509 -4.57 24.03 8.17
N ARG A 510 -4.99 25.06 8.91
CA ARG A 510 -6.35 25.12 9.46
C ARG A 510 -7.37 25.14 8.34
N THR A 511 -8.46 24.38 8.51
CA THR A 511 -9.55 24.31 7.53
C THR A 511 -10.88 24.66 8.16
N LEU A 512 -11.65 25.52 7.49
CA LEU A 512 -13.04 25.79 7.83
C LEU A 512 -13.91 24.70 7.21
N LEU A 513 -14.61 23.95 8.06
CA LEU A 513 -15.77 23.17 7.63
C LEU A 513 -17.00 24.04 7.83
N ASP A 514 -17.43 24.72 6.77
CA ASP A 514 -18.55 25.64 6.85
C ASP A 514 -19.89 24.91 6.61
N ARG A 515 -20.88 25.20 7.47
CA ARG A 515 -22.30 24.90 7.24
C ARG A 515 -22.62 23.46 6.85
N LEU A 516 -21.83 22.48 7.33
CA LEU A 516 -22.01 21.06 7.06
C LEU A 516 -23.46 20.65 7.34
N PRO A 517 -24.24 20.22 6.33
CA PRO A 517 -25.56 19.66 6.56
C PRO A 517 -25.42 18.31 7.25
N THR A 518 -25.84 18.22 8.51
CA THR A 518 -25.75 16.96 9.27
C THR A 518 -26.94 16.04 9.05
N ALA A 519 -28.04 16.57 8.48
CA ALA A 519 -29.36 15.92 8.44
C ALA A 519 -29.89 15.48 9.83
N LEU A 520 -29.35 16.05 10.91
CA LEU A 520 -29.88 15.93 12.26
C LEU A 520 -30.90 17.03 12.53
N ALA A 521 -31.78 16.81 13.51
CA ALA A 521 -32.71 17.84 13.94
C ALA A 521 -31.95 19.07 14.49
N PRO A 522 -32.49 20.30 14.30
CA PRO A 522 -31.91 21.50 14.90
C PRO A 522 -31.72 21.36 16.41
N GLY A 523 -30.58 21.80 16.93
CA GLY A 523 -30.26 21.75 18.36
C GLY A 523 -29.73 20.40 18.86
N THR A 524 -29.50 19.43 17.99
CA THR A 524 -28.90 18.14 18.34
C THR A 524 -27.47 18.34 18.85
N ARG A 525 -27.18 17.86 20.06
CA ARG A 525 -25.82 17.84 20.60
C ARG A 525 -25.01 16.70 20.00
N LEU A 526 -23.79 16.97 19.61
CA LEU A 526 -22.83 15.96 19.17
C LEU A 526 -21.93 15.58 20.34
N ARG A 527 -22.05 14.35 20.81
CA ARG A 527 -21.23 13.77 21.88
C ARG A 527 -19.90 13.29 21.32
N PRO A 528 -18.74 13.83 21.78
CA PRO A 528 -17.43 13.33 21.41
C PRO A 528 -17.26 11.84 21.71
N LEU A 529 -16.79 11.06 20.72
CA LEU A 529 -16.35 9.68 20.89
C LEU A 529 -14.83 9.55 20.76
N PHE A 530 -14.22 10.25 19.81
CA PHE A 530 -12.79 10.16 19.55
C PHE A 530 -12.23 11.46 18.97
N ALA A 531 -10.94 11.70 19.23
CA ALA A 531 -10.14 12.70 18.53
C ALA A 531 -8.73 12.14 18.34
N ILE A 532 -8.10 12.42 17.20
CA ILE A 532 -6.71 12.04 16.96
C ILE A 532 -5.79 12.67 18.01
N ASP A 533 -6.01 13.95 18.30
CA ASP A 533 -5.29 14.69 19.34
C ASP A 533 -6.28 15.41 20.27
N GLY A 534 -5.96 15.43 21.56
CA GLY A 534 -6.73 16.15 22.56
C GLY A 534 -8.14 15.60 22.77
N LYS A 535 -9.16 16.46 22.66
CA LYS A 535 -10.57 16.11 22.84
C LYS A 535 -11.39 16.71 21.71
N ALA A 536 -12.32 15.95 21.15
CA ALA A 536 -13.21 16.49 20.14
C ALA A 536 -14.08 17.61 20.76
N PRO A 537 -14.30 18.73 20.05
CA PRO A 537 -15.12 19.81 20.55
C PRO A 537 -16.56 19.34 20.77
N ARG A 538 -17.23 19.95 21.75
CA ARG A 538 -18.67 19.78 21.92
C ARG A 538 -19.38 20.67 20.90
N LEU A 539 -20.19 20.07 20.04
CA LEU A 539 -20.91 20.78 18.99
C LEU A 539 -22.42 20.63 19.18
N GLN A 540 -23.15 21.58 18.63
CA GLN A 540 -24.60 21.56 18.53
C GLN A 540 -24.99 21.94 17.10
N SER A 541 -25.96 21.25 16.51
CA SER A 541 -26.50 21.65 15.22
C SER A 541 -27.29 22.96 15.33
N ASP A 542 -27.14 23.83 14.34
CA ASP A 542 -27.80 25.13 14.29
C ASP A 542 -29.32 25.02 14.00
N GLY A 543 -29.99 26.16 13.84
CA GLY A 543 -31.42 26.23 13.53
C GLY A 543 -31.84 25.55 12.21
N ALA A 544 -30.87 25.23 11.34
CA ALA A 544 -31.04 24.50 10.10
C ALA A 544 -30.44 23.08 10.13
N GLY A 545 -30.03 22.58 11.30
CA GLY A 545 -29.41 21.25 11.43
C GLY A 545 -27.98 21.17 10.90
N ARG A 546 -27.26 22.30 10.83
CA ARG A 546 -25.88 22.36 10.30
C ARG A 546 -24.85 22.56 11.41
N ILE A 547 -23.59 22.25 11.11
CA ILE A 547 -22.46 22.62 11.97
C ILE A 547 -21.42 23.40 11.16
N SER A 548 -20.79 24.38 11.79
CA SER A 548 -19.58 25.03 11.29
C SER A 548 -18.47 24.85 12.31
N LEU A 549 -17.27 24.52 11.87
CA LEU A 549 -16.14 24.27 12.76
C LEU A 549 -14.82 24.63 12.08
N GLU A 550 -13.94 25.27 12.83
CA GLU A 550 -12.51 25.36 12.47
C GLU A 550 -11.82 24.05 12.86
N LEU A 551 -11.27 23.36 11.86
CA LEU A 551 -10.52 22.14 12.03
C LEU A 551 -9.03 22.46 12.11
N PRO A 552 -8.34 22.09 13.21
CA PRO A 552 -6.88 22.15 13.26
C PRO A 552 -6.22 21.34 12.14
N PRO A 553 -4.96 21.65 11.77
CA PRO A 553 -4.17 20.84 10.85
C PRO A 553 -4.19 19.36 11.24
N ARG A 554 -4.35 18.48 10.25
CA ARG A 554 -4.32 17.01 10.41
C ARG A 554 -5.27 16.45 11.48
N SER A 555 -6.29 17.22 11.89
CA SER A 555 -7.24 16.76 12.89
C SER A 555 -8.18 15.68 12.34
N GLY A 556 -8.70 14.86 13.25
CA GLY A 556 -9.70 13.83 12.97
C GLY A 556 -10.56 13.63 14.21
N TYR A 557 -11.88 13.57 14.02
CA TYR A 557 -12.86 13.53 15.09
C TYR A 557 -13.98 12.53 14.78
N VAL A 558 -14.51 11.91 15.84
CA VAL A 558 -15.71 11.07 15.77
C VAL A 558 -16.69 11.54 16.83
N TRP A 559 -17.94 11.79 16.42
CA TRP A 559 -19.05 12.10 17.32
C TRP A 559 -20.20 11.14 17.14
N GLN A 560 -21.00 11.02 18.20
CA GLN A 560 -22.32 10.41 18.16
C GLN A 560 -23.40 11.50 18.36
N PRO A 561 -24.47 11.52 17.56
CA PRO A 561 -25.63 12.36 17.84
C PRO A 561 -26.25 12.00 19.20
N GLY A 562 -26.58 13.01 20.00
CA GLY A 562 -27.18 12.88 21.33
C GLY A 562 -28.48 13.67 21.45
N ASP A 563 -28.77 14.14 22.67
CA ASP A 563 -30.04 14.82 22.98
C ASP A 563 -30.20 16.17 22.27
N LEU A 564 -31.47 16.57 22.11
CA LEU A 564 -31.84 17.90 21.63
C LEU A 564 -31.74 18.93 22.75
N GLU A 565 -31.21 20.10 22.42
CA GLU A 565 -31.23 21.28 23.26
C GLU A 565 -31.71 22.49 22.45
N ALA A 566 -32.28 23.49 23.12
CA ALA A 566 -32.68 24.74 22.47
C ALA A 566 -31.51 25.38 21.72
N VAL A 567 -31.72 25.69 20.44
CA VAL A 567 -30.75 26.44 19.64
C VAL A 567 -30.71 27.88 20.15
N THR A 568 -29.54 28.36 20.53
CA THR A 568 -29.37 29.77 20.90
C THR A 568 -29.36 30.60 19.62
N ALA A 569 -30.33 31.50 19.43
CA ALA A 569 -30.37 32.36 18.25
C ALA A 569 -29.14 33.28 18.24
N PRO A 570 -28.42 33.40 17.11
CA PRO A 570 -27.29 34.31 17.02
C PRO A 570 -27.79 35.76 17.15
N ALA A 571 -27.15 36.54 18.01
CA ALA A 571 -27.56 37.90 18.34
C ALA A 571 -27.29 38.94 17.23
N ARG A 572 -26.66 38.54 16.11
CA ARG A 572 -26.15 39.46 15.08
C ARG A 572 -26.37 38.93 13.66
N MET A 573 -26.33 39.86 12.70
CA MET A 573 -26.48 39.59 11.28
C MET A 573 -25.25 38.84 10.74
N ALA A 574 -25.48 37.68 10.13
CA ALA A 574 -24.44 36.89 9.46
C ALA A 574 -23.83 37.66 8.28
N PRO A 575 -22.54 37.43 7.96
CA PRO A 575 -21.93 38.01 6.77
C PRO A 575 -22.63 37.50 5.49
N THR A 576 -22.60 38.32 4.44
CA THR A 576 -23.19 37.99 3.13
C THR A 576 -22.19 38.24 2.01
N LEU A 577 -22.28 37.44 0.96
CA LEU A 577 -21.59 37.66 -0.32
C LEU A 577 -22.58 38.21 -1.37
N GLU A 578 -22.13 39.17 -2.17
CA GLU A 578 -22.83 39.61 -3.37
C GLU A 578 -22.56 38.63 -4.53
N PRO A 579 -23.54 38.32 -5.40
CA PRO A 579 -23.33 37.40 -6.51
C PRO A 579 -22.21 37.86 -7.46
N ILE A 580 -21.38 36.91 -7.91
CA ILE A 580 -20.39 37.17 -8.97
C ILE A 580 -21.05 37.09 -10.36
N SER A 581 -20.65 37.99 -11.26
CA SER A 581 -21.24 38.15 -12.59
C SER A 581 -20.69 37.18 -13.64
N ASN A 582 -19.53 36.60 -13.40
CA ASN A 582 -18.90 35.56 -14.21
C ASN A 582 -18.47 34.42 -13.29
N SER A 583 -18.68 33.16 -13.70
CA SER A 583 -18.31 31.98 -12.91
C SER A 583 -16.98 31.38 -13.35
N VAL A 584 -16.35 31.87 -14.42
CA VAL A 584 -15.04 31.38 -14.92
C VAL A 584 -14.06 32.54 -15.00
N HIS A 585 -12.94 32.42 -14.29
CA HIS A 585 -11.92 33.47 -14.19
C HIS A 585 -10.58 32.99 -14.80
N ARG A 586 -9.79 33.93 -15.34
CA ARG A 586 -8.45 33.64 -15.90
C ARG A 586 -7.32 34.32 -15.10
N GLU A 587 -7.73 35.17 -14.16
CA GLU A 587 -6.90 36.01 -13.31
C GLU A 587 -7.66 36.27 -12.01
N ASP A 588 -6.98 36.91 -11.06
CA ASP A 588 -7.57 37.32 -9.80
C ASP A 588 -8.77 38.24 -10.03
N PHE A 589 -9.81 38.10 -9.20
CA PHE A 589 -11.06 38.85 -9.36
C PHE A 589 -11.58 39.40 -8.04
N VAL A 590 -12.40 40.44 -8.12
CA VAL A 590 -12.94 41.13 -6.94
C VAL A 590 -14.30 40.56 -6.56
N ILE A 591 -14.48 40.29 -5.28
CA ILE A 591 -15.76 39.96 -4.66
C ILE A 591 -16.16 41.04 -3.66
N ALA A 592 -17.45 41.12 -3.34
CA ALA A 592 -18.02 42.10 -2.43
C ALA A 592 -19.08 41.47 -1.52
N GLY A 593 -19.42 42.17 -0.45
CA GLY A 593 -20.42 41.68 0.50
C GLY A 593 -20.77 42.68 1.60
N ARG A 594 -21.48 42.16 2.60
CA ARG A 594 -21.81 42.91 3.82
C ARG A 594 -21.42 42.14 5.07
N ALA A 595 -20.98 42.87 6.08
CA ALA A 595 -20.66 42.35 7.41
C ALA A 595 -20.84 43.45 8.47
N SER A 596 -21.01 43.05 9.73
CA SER A 596 -21.12 43.99 10.85
C SER A 596 -19.78 44.31 11.53
N ARG A 597 -18.72 43.57 11.18
CA ARG A 597 -17.35 43.67 11.70
C ARG A 597 -16.37 42.98 10.73
N ALA A 598 -15.09 42.98 11.10
CA ALA A 598 -14.05 42.19 10.47
C ALA A 598 -14.49 40.74 10.25
N ILE A 599 -14.21 40.22 9.05
CA ILE A 599 -14.48 38.84 8.66
C ILE A 599 -13.31 38.29 7.86
N GLN A 600 -13.26 36.98 7.71
CA GLN A 600 -12.29 36.29 6.86
C GLN A 600 -12.96 35.81 5.57
N ILE A 601 -12.30 36.03 4.44
CA ILE A 601 -12.71 35.45 3.15
C ILE A 601 -11.92 34.16 2.96
N VAL A 602 -12.65 33.05 2.98
CA VAL A 602 -12.09 31.69 2.98
C VAL A 602 -12.41 31.04 1.66
N VAL A 603 -11.39 30.58 0.95
CA VAL A 603 -11.52 29.85 -0.32
C VAL A 603 -11.13 28.39 -0.09
N ASP A 604 -11.97 27.47 -0.55
CA ASP A 604 -11.84 26.01 -0.41
C ASP A 604 -11.56 25.56 1.04
N GLY A 605 -12.10 26.31 2.00
CA GLY A 605 -11.91 26.09 3.43
C GLY A 605 -10.54 26.50 3.98
N GLN A 606 -9.60 27.03 3.21
CA GLN A 606 -8.23 27.34 3.66
C GLN A 606 -8.20 28.55 4.62
N LEU A 607 -8.21 28.32 5.94
CA LEU A 607 -8.29 29.39 6.95
C LEU A 607 -6.97 30.13 7.14
N ASP A 608 -5.83 29.45 7.02
CA ASP A 608 -4.52 30.08 7.19
C ASP A 608 -4.17 31.03 6.04
N GLN A 609 -4.82 30.86 4.89
CA GLN A 609 -4.72 31.77 3.73
C GLN A 609 -5.86 32.79 3.66
N ALA A 610 -6.81 32.74 4.60
CA ALA A 610 -8.01 33.55 4.51
C ALA A 610 -7.68 35.04 4.68
N GLN A 611 -8.22 35.87 3.78
CA GLN A 611 -7.99 37.31 3.83
C GLN A 611 -8.92 37.95 4.86
N THR A 612 -8.36 38.70 5.80
CA THR A 612 -9.17 39.48 6.74
C THR A 612 -9.60 40.79 6.07
N VAL A 613 -10.91 41.05 6.04
CA VAL A 613 -11.50 42.26 5.44
C VAL A 613 -12.32 43.01 6.45
N GLU A 614 -12.19 44.34 6.44
CA GLU A 614 -12.92 45.25 7.32
C GLU A 614 -14.06 45.92 6.54
N PRO A 615 -15.32 45.86 7.01
CA PRO A 615 -16.41 46.56 6.37
C PRO A 615 -16.30 48.08 6.58
N ASP A 616 -16.72 48.84 5.57
CA ASP A 616 -16.87 50.28 5.64
C ASP A 616 -17.99 50.70 6.62
N ALA A 617 -18.15 52.02 6.83
CA ALA A 617 -19.17 52.56 7.71
C ALA A 617 -20.63 52.20 7.32
N SER A 618 -20.85 51.74 6.08
CA SER A 618 -22.14 51.25 5.58
C SER A 618 -22.30 49.72 5.71
N GLY A 619 -21.31 49.05 6.29
CA GLY A 619 -21.24 47.60 6.44
C GLY A 619 -20.84 46.86 5.16
N ARG A 620 -20.32 47.55 4.14
CA ARG A 620 -19.90 46.95 2.86
C ARG A 620 -18.40 46.70 2.83
N TRP A 621 -17.98 45.64 2.16
CA TRP A 621 -16.56 45.31 1.98
C TRP A 621 -16.32 44.77 0.56
N THR A 622 -15.05 44.82 0.13
CA THR A 622 -14.57 44.26 -1.14
C THR A 622 -13.19 43.66 -0.95
N THR A 623 -12.88 42.55 -1.63
CA THR A 623 -11.51 42.03 -1.69
C THR A 623 -11.25 41.26 -2.98
N THR A 624 -9.98 41.01 -3.27
CA THR A 624 -9.52 40.24 -4.43
C THR A 624 -9.30 38.78 -4.02
N VAL A 625 -9.83 37.84 -4.81
CA VAL A 625 -9.56 36.39 -4.69
C VAL A 625 -8.27 36.06 -5.46
N ASP A 626 -7.27 35.51 -4.77
CA ASP A 626 -6.03 34.98 -5.37
C ASP A 626 -6.32 33.63 -6.03
N THR A 627 -6.07 33.53 -7.33
CA THR A 627 -6.34 32.35 -8.16
C THR A 627 -5.08 31.55 -8.51
N GLY A 628 -3.93 31.89 -7.92
CA GLY A 628 -2.62 31.34 -8.30
C GLY A 628 -2.49 29.82 -8.16
N ASP A 629 -3.15 29.24 -7.16
CA ASP A 629 -3.17 27.80 -6.88
C ASP A 629 -4.27 27.03 -7.64
N MET A 630 -5.07 27.72 -8.47
CA MET A 630 -6.26 27.18 -9.14
C MET A 630 -5.97 26.98 -10.63
N LEU A 631 -5.52 25.77 -11.00
CA LEU A 631 -5.01 25.50 -12.36
C LEU A 631 -5.86 24.52 -13.17
N ASP A 632 -6.70 23.72 -12.51
CA ASP A 632 -7.58 22.78 -13.19
C ASP A 632 -8.95 23.44 -13.43
N PRO A 633 -9.32 23.71 -14.70
CA PRO A 633 -10.61 24.31 -15.02
C PRO A 633 -11.80 23.38 -14.76
N GLY A 634 -11.58 22.10 -14.50
CA GLY A 634 -12.62 21.15 -14.10
C GLY A 634 -12.96 21.19 -12.61
N ILE A 635 -12.16 21.88 -11.79
CA ILE A 635 -12.41 22.02 -10.36
C ILE A 635 -13.32 23.22 -10.09
N GLU A 636 -14.43 22.96 -9.40
CA GLU A 636 -15.28 24.00 -8.83
C GLU A 636 -14.73 24.44 -7.47
N HIS A 637 -14.34 25.71 -7.37
CA HIS A 637 -13.87 26.34 -6.14
C HIS A 637 -15.02 26.99 -5.38
N HIS A 638 -14.90 27.05 -4.05
CA HIS A 638 -15.91 27.56 -3.14
C HIS A 638 -15.36 28.68 -2.26
N VAL A 639 -16.04 29.83 -2.21
CA VAL A 639 -15.66 30.96 -1.35
C VAL A 639 -16.78 31.34 -0.38
N VAL A 640 -16.42 31.57 0.89
CA VAL A 640 -17.33 32.03 1.95
C VAL A 640 -16.76 33.22 2.70
N ALA A 641 -17.65 34.05 3.24
CA ALA A 641 -17.33 35.03 4.26
C ALA A 641 -17.57 34.44 5.65
N TRP A 642 -16.54 34.38 6.49
CA TRP A 642 -16.53 33.76 7.81
C TRP A 642 -16.33 34.79 8.92
N ASP A 643 -17.21 34.77 9.91
CA ASP A 643 -17.06 35.52 11.17
C ASP A 643 -16.65 34.55 12.28
N GLY A 644 -15.34 34.41 12.50
CA GLY A 644 -14.79 33.52 13.52
C GLY A 644 -15.20 33.86 14.96
N GLU A 645 -15.64 35.10 15.25
CA GLU A 645 -16.14 35.46 16.58
C GLU A 645 -17.58 35.00 16.82
N SER A 646 -18.45 34.98 15.79
CA SER A 646 -19.82 34.44 15.92
C SER A 646 -19.95 32.97 15.53
N GLY A 647 -18.97 32.42 14.80
CA GLY A 647 -19.06 31.10 14.20
C GLY A 647 -20.03 31.05 13.00
N GLN A 648 -20.29 32.19 12.34
CA GLN A 648 -21.22 32.27 11.22
C GLN A 648 -20.50 32.41 9.87
N ALA A 649 -20.88 31.55 8.92
CA ALA A 649 -20.47 31.65 7.52
C ALA A 649 -21.63 32.17 6.66
N SER A 650 -21.31 32.89 5.59
CA SER A 650 -22.28 33.29 4.56
C SER A 650 -22.84 32.09 3.80
N ALA A 651 -23.77 32.32 2.87
CA ALA A 651 -23.87 31.40 1.74
C ALA A 651 -22.60 31.55 0.89
N GLY A 652 -22.08 30.45 0.37
CA GLY A 652 -20.90 30.49 -0.48
C GLY A 652 -21.23 30.79 -1.93
N LEU A 653 -20.17 31.13 -2.67
CA LEU A 653 -20.19 31.29 -4.12
C LEU A 653 -19.25 30.26 -4.74
N ASN A 654 -19.67 29.71 -5.87
CA ASN A 654 -18.87 28.78 -6.64
C ASN A 654 -18.31 29.46 -7.89
N PHE A 655 -17.10 29.09 -8.25
CA PHE A 655 -16.42 29.60 -9.45
C PHE A 655 -15.38 28.60 -9.96
N HIS A 656 -14.93 28.78 -11.19
CA HIS A 656 -13.88 27.99 -11.83
C HIS A 656 -12.76 28.91 -12.29
N VAL A 657 -11.55 28.36 -12.42
CA VAL A 657 -10.38 29.11 -12.88
C VAL A 657 -9.72 28.40 -14.05
N GLN A 658 -9.41 29.16 -15.11
CA GLN A 658 -8.68 28.67 -16.27
C GLN A 658 -7.44 29.53 -16.52
N ARG A 659 -6.28 29.04 -16.06
CA ARG A 659 -4.98 29.71 -16.27
C ARG A 659 -4.16 28.97 -17.30
N GLU A 660 -3.44 29.72 -18.10
CA GLU A 660 -2.57 29.17 -19.13
C GLU A 660 -1.20 28.80 -18.54
N TRP A 661 -0.60 27.73 -19.07
CA TRP A 661 0.77 27.34 -18.77
C TRP A 661 1.73 28.04 -19.73
N GLN A 662 2.78 28.64 -19.19
CA GLN A 662 3.80 29.35 -19.98
C GLN A 662 5.10 28.54 -19.98
N LEU A 663 5.68 28.33 -21.15
CA LEU A 663 6.98 27.67 -21.29
C LEU A 663 8.08 28.58 -20.72
N LEU A 664 8.84 28.08 -19.75
CA LEU A 664 9.94 28.77 -19.07
C LEU A 664 11.32 28.26 -19.51
N ALA A 665 11.42 26.97 -19.86
CA ALA A 665 12.63 26.35 -20.41
C ALA A 665 12.27 25.18 -21.32
N ASP A 666 13.08 24.96 -22.35
CA ASP A 666 12.97 23.84 -23.28
C ASP A 666 14.38 23.41 -23.69
N LEU A 667 14.82 22.27 -23.17
CA LEU A 667 16.18 21.77 -23.32
C LEU A 667 16.14 20.37 -23.93
N PRO A 668 16.79 20.14 -25.09
CA PRO A 668 17.06 18.79 -25.55
C PRO A 668 18.12 18.14 -24.66
N ASP A 669 18.03 16.83 -24.54
CA ASP A 669 19.03 16.00 -23.87
C ASP A 669 19.67 15.05 -24.89
N PRO A 670 20.98 14.80 -24.84
CA PRO A 670 21.65 13.93 -25.81
C PRO A 670 21.13 12.49 -25.74
N GLU A 671 20.54 11.97 -26.82
CA GLU A 671 20.23 10.55 -26.90
C GLU A 671 21.50 9.71 -26.74
N GLY A 672 21.51 8.77 -25.79
CA GLY A 672 22.66 7.87 -25.65
C GLY A 672 23.56 8.12 -24.43
N ASP A 673 23.24 9.06 -23.53
CA ASP A 673 24.17 9.49 -22.48
C ASP A 673 23.84 8.98 -21.07
N ASP A 674 22.86 8.08 -20.96
CA ASP A 674 22.47 7.28 -19.78
C ASP A 674 23.55 6.28 -19.28
N HIS A 675 24.80 6.74 -19.18
CA HIS A 675 25.98 5.96 -18.80
C HIS A 675 26.58 6.43 -17.47
N GLY A 676 25.79 7.14 -16.67
CA GLY A 676 26.18 7.69 -15.38
C GLY A 676 27.19 8.83 -15.46
N PRO A 677 27.54 9.47 -14.33
CA PRO A 677 28.32 10.71 -14.30
C PRO A 677 29.71 10.61 -14.95
N ASP A 678 30.32 9.43 -14.89
CA ASP A 678 31.65 9.15 -15.46
C ASP A 678 31.59 8.41 -16.81
N GLY A 679 30.40 8.14 -17.35
CA GLY A 679 30.19 7.45 -18.63
C GLY A 679 30.50 5.95 -18.63
N GLY A 680 30.61 5.32 -17.45
CA GLY A 680 31.00 3.91 -17.30
C GLY A 680 29.88 2.96 -16.90
N TYR A 681 28.68 3.45 -16.62
CA TYR A 681 27.61 2.63 -16.06
C TYR A 681 26.95 1.74 -17.11
N GLN A 682 26.41 0.63 -16.63
CA GLN A 682 25.77 -0.39 -17.44
C GLN A 682 24.42 -0.74 -16.82
N TYR A 683 23.39 -0.86 -17.67
CA TYR A 683 22.11 -1.45 -17.26
C TYR A 683 22.30 -2.90 -16.78
N PRO A 684 21.35 -3.43 -15.99
CA PRO A 684 21.27 -4.86 -15.75
C PRO A 684 21.34 -5.67 -17.05
N ASP A 685 21.85 -6.89 -16.95
CA ASP A 685 22.03 -7.79 -18.10
C ASP A 685 20.71 -8.28 -18.70
N ASP A 686 19.60 -8.10 -17.98
CA ASP A 686 18.28 -8.40 -18.51
C ASP A 686 17.97 -7.55 -19.76
N PRO A 687 17.60 -8.19 -20.89
CA PRO A 687 17.36 -7.49 -22.15
C PRO A 687 16.26 -6.42 -22.08
N GLY A 688 15.31 -6.56 -21.16
CA GLY A 688 14.24 -5.60 -20.91
C GLY A 688 14.77 -4.22 -20.53
N TRP A 689 15.82 -4.14 -19.71
CA TRP A 689 16.49 -2.87 -19.40
C TRP A 689 17.42 -2.45 -20.54
N ARG A 690 18.32 -3.36 -20.94
CA ARG A 690 19.45 -3.02 -21.82
C ARG A 690 19.02 -2.54 -23.20
N LEU A 691 17.92 -3.09 -23.74
CA LEU A 691 17.39 -2.68 -25.04
C LEU A 691 16.46 -1.47 -24.92
N ALA A 692 15.71 -1.36 -23.83
CA ALA A 692 14.71 -0.31 -23.68
C ALA A 692 15.28 1.01 -23.17
N ARG A 693 16.44 1.00 -22.49
CA ARG A 693 17.10 2.19 -21.94
C ARG A 693 16.11 3.14 -21.24
N PRO A 694 15.33 2.65 -20.24
CA PRO A 694 14.22 3.41 -19.66
C PRO A 694 14.64 4.66 -18.89
N ALA A 695 15.94 4.83 -18.59
CA ALA A 695 16.45 5.98 -17.87
C ALA A 695 16.90 7.15 -18.77
N ASP A 696 17.01 6.95 -20.10
CA ASP A 696 17.48 7.94 -21.09
C ASP A 696 16.42 9.04 -21.30
N ILE A 697 16.68 10.22 -20.76
CA ILE A 697 15.94 11.45 -20.99
C ILE A 697 16.36 11.97 -22.39
N GLN A 698 15.41 12.49 -23.15
CA GLN A 698 15.67 13.07 -24.48
C GLN A 698 15.31 14.55 -24.56
N ARG A 699 14.46 15.03 -23.64
CA ARG A 699 14.03 16.42 -23.58
C ARG A 699 13.42 16.76 -22.23
N VAL A 700 13.71 17.95 -21.73
CA VAL A 700 13.06 18.52 -20.55
C VAL A 700 12.38 19.84 -20.92
N ARG A 701 11.06 19.92 -20.71
CA ARG A 701 10.29 21.16 -20.84
C ARG A 701 9.76 21.58 -19.48
N VAL A 702 9.97 22.84 -19.13
CA VAL A 702 9.51 23.40 -17.86
C VAL A 702 8.53 24.52 -18.13
N PHE A 703 7.38 24.46 -17.46
CA PHE A 703 6.31 25.44 -17.57
C PHE A 703 5.97 26.05 -16.20
N GLY A 704 5.44 27.27 -16.21
CA GLY A 704 4.94 27.96 -15.03
C GLY A 704 3.54 28.52 -15.22
N SER A 705 2.76 28.56 -14.13
CA SER A 705 1.48 29.28 -14.07
C SER A 705 1.22 29.80 -12.65
N GLY A 706 1.34 31.13 -12.46
CA GLY A 706 1.25 31.83 -11.16
C GLY A 706 1.91 31.13 -9.98
N GLY A 707 3.20 30.83 -10.14
CA GLY A 707 4.02 30.22 -9.08
C GLY A 707 4.03 28.68 -9.09
N SER A 708 3.10 28.05 -9.81
CA SER A 708 3.08 26.59 -9.96
C SER A 708 4.02 26.14 -11.07
N LEU A 709 4.63 24.98 -10.89
CA LEU A 709 5.67 24.42 -11.75
C LEU A 709 5.14 23.15 -12.43
N ARG A 710 5.40 23.00 -13.73
CA ARG A 710 5.21 21.75 -14.45
C ARG A 710 6.49 21.37 -15.17
N VAL A 711 6.94 20.14 -14.97
CA VAL A 711 8.13 19.57 -15.64
C VAL A 711 7.68 18.38 -16.47
N GLU A 712 7.93 18.45 -17.76
CA GLU A 712 7.62 17.39 -18.71
C GLU A 712 8.92 16.80 -19.24
N LEU A 713 9.05 15.49 -19.12
CA LEU A 713 10.20 14.71 -19.58
C LEU A 713 9.77 13.89 -20.78
N THR A 714 10.52 13.95 -21.87
CA THR A 714 10.41 12.98 -22.96
C THR A 714 11.50 11.92 -22.77
N MET A 715 11.10 10.66 -22.71
CA MET A 715 11.98 9.52 -22.48
C MET A 715 12.26 8.76 -23.78
N HIS A 716 13.37 8.04 -23.84
CA HIS A 716 13.66 7.11 -24.94
C HIS A 716 12.58 6.04 -25.05
N GLN A 717 12.19 5.45 -23.92
CA GLN A 717 11.09 4.49 -23.81
C GLN A 717 10.50 4.52 -22.40
N LEU A 718 9.19 4.32 -22.31
CA LEU A 718 8.52 4.03 -21.04
C LEU A 718 8.14 2.55 -21.03
N LEU A 719 8.58 1.84 -19.99
CA LEU A 719 8.20 0.46 -19.74
C LEU A 719 6.99 0.45 -18.81
N THR A 720 6.03 -0.43 -19.05
CA THR A 720 4.85 -0.60 -18.17
C THR A 720 4.57 -2.06 -17.75
N PRO A 721 5.56 -2.96 -17.63
CA PRO A 721 5.30 -4.28 -17.05
C PRO A 721 4.66 -4.10 -15.67
N TRP A 722 3.78 -5.01 -15.28
CA TRP A 722 3.00 -4.94 -14.03
C TRP A 722 1.95 -3.83 -13.94
N ASN A 723 1.72 -3.05 -15.00
CA ASN A 723 0.73 -1.97 -15.04
C ASN A 723 0.84 -1.00 -13.84
N PRO A 724 2.01 -0.38 -13.63
CA PRO A 724 2.28 0.48 -12.50
C PRO A 724 1.32 1.70 -12.50
N PRO A 725 0.82 2.13 -11.33
CA PRO A 725 -0.12 3.24 -11.21
C PRO A 725 0.34 4.56 -11.85
N ASN A 726 1.64 4.86 -11.81
CA ASN A 726 2.21 6.06 -12.42
C ASN A 726 2.48 5.91 -13.93
N GLY A 727 2.23 4.73 -14.51
CA GLY A 727 2.32 4.50 -15.95
C GLY A 727 3.73 4.29 -16.49
N PHE A 728 4.70 4.01 -15.62
CA PHE A 728 6.07 3.65 -15.98
C PHE A 728 6.68 2.72 -14.93
N ASP A 729 7.60 1.85 -15.31
CA ASP A 729 8.37 0.94 -14.45
C ASP A 729 9.84 0.93 -14.88
N HIS A 730 10.71 0.33 -14.05
CA HIS A 730 12.15 0.23 -14.27
C HIS A 730 12.88 1.58 -14.41
N VAL A 731 12.24 2.64 -13.93
CA VAL A 731 12.81 3.98 -13.83
C VAL A 731 12.21 4.71 -12.63
N ALA A 732 13.06 5.43 -11.92
CA ALA A 732 12.73 6.36 -10.87
C ALA A 732 13.26 7.74 -11.23
N PHE A 733 12.39 8.74 -11.13
CA PHE A 733 12.68 10.14 -11.35
C PHE A 733 12.94 10.83 -10.02
N THR A 734 14.06 11.55 -9.93
CA THR A 734 14.32 12.47 -8.82
C THR A 734 14.35 13.90 -9.33
N LEU A 735 13.34 14.69 -8.95
CA LEU A 735 13.23 16.10 -9.32
C LEU A 735 13.70 16.96 -8.15
N PHE A 736 14.59 17.91 -8.40
CA PHE A 736 15.09 18.86 -7.41
C PHE A 736 14.73 20.28 -7.83
N VAL A 737 14.15 21.05 -6.90
CA VAL A 737 13.73 22.44 -7.12
C VAL A 737 14.46 23.35 -6.15
N GLU A 738 15.28 24.25 -6.70
CA GLU A 738 15.87 25.40 -6.00
C GLU A 738 14.96 26.60 -6.20
N LEU A 739 14.50 27.22 -5.13
CA LEU A 739 13.84 28.52 -5.17
C LEU A 739 14.89 29.64 -5.04
N PRO A 740 14.66 30.81 -5.66
CA PRO A 740 15.59 31.93 -5.56
C PRO A 740 15.76 32.38 -4.09
N ASP A 741 17.00 32.40 -3.60
CA ASP A 741 17.34 32.84 -2.25
C ASP A 741 17.25 34.38 -2.12
N ASP A 742 16.55 34.87 -1.10
CA ASP A 742 16.53 36.30 -0.73
C ASP A 742 17.64 36.68 0.29
N ARG A 743 18.47 35.73 0.79
CA ARG A 743 19.36 35.96 1.96
C ARG A 743 20.66 35.13 1.99
N ASP A 744 21.65 35.62 2.75
CA ASP A 744 23.00 35.07 2.92
C ASP A 744 23.03 33.72 3.68
N CYS A 745 23.49 32.66 3.01
CA CYS A 745 23.48 31.26 3.48
C CYS A 745 24.86 30.74 3.94
N SER A 746 25.75 31.62 4.40
CA SER A 746 27.16 31.31 4.72
C SER A 746 27.46 30.46 5.98
N ALA A 747 26.47 29.88 6.70
CA ALA A 747 26.76 29.04 7.89
C ALA A 747 25.77 27.87 8.14
N ASP A 748 26.33 26.68 8.42
CA ASP A 748 25.68 25.37 8.47
C ASP A 748 25.07 25.06 9.86
N SER A 749 23.73 25.09 9.94
CA SER A 749 22.98 24.56 11.10
C SER A 749 21.67 23.93 10.61
N ALA A 750 21.22 22.85 11.26
CA ALA A 750 20.03 22.08 10.85
C ALA A 750 18.76 22.94 10.72
N SER A 751 18.56 23.94 11.59
CA SER A 751 17.40 24.86 11.53
C SER A 751 17.43 25.88 10.37
N ARG A 752 18.57 26.03 9.69
CA ARG A 752 18.73 26.88 8.48
C ARG A 752 18.66 26.09 7.17
N ARG A 753 18.81 24.75 7.20
CA ARG A 753 18.77 23.92 5.99
C ARG A 753 17.41 23.95 5.29
N SER A 754 16.29 24.05 6.02
CA SER A 754 14.98 24.25 5.41
C SER A 754 14.85 25.56 4.63
N ARG A 755 15.62 26.60 5.00
CA ARG A 755 15.56 27.93 4.37
C ARG A 755 16.54 28.11 3.23
N CYS A 756 17.73 27.51 3.33
CA CYS A 756 18.78 27.66 2.32
C CYS A 756 18.79 26.48 1.32
N GLY A 757 18.08 25.39 1.62
CA GLY A 757 18.12 24.14 0.85
C GLY A 757 19.18 23.13 1.31
N ALA A 758 19.34 22.03 0.57
CA ALA A 758 20.36 20.99 0.74
C ALA A 758 21.11 20.72 -0.57
N ARG A 759 22.32 20.16 -0.51
CA ARG A 759 23.10 19.79 -1.71
C ARG A 759 23.12 18.29 -1.92
N GLU A 760 23.09 17.55 -0.82
CA GLU A 760 23.04 16.10 -0.75
C GLU A 760 21.85 15.59 -1.58
N MET A 761 22.09 14.54 -2.37
CA MET A 761 21.03 13.77 -3.03
C MET A 761 20.73 12.53 -2.17
N PRO A 762 19.63 12.53 -1.38
CA PRO A 762 19.33 11.42 -0.50
C PRO A 762 19.26 10.08 -1.25
N LEU A 763 19.86 9.06 -0.65
CA LEU A 763 19.90 7.65 -1.08
C LEU A 763 20.57 7.41 -2.44
N GLN A 764 21.24 8.42 -3.00
CA GLN A 764 21.86 8.38 -4.33
C GLN A 764 23.38 8.54 -4.31
N ASN A 765 24.01 8.62 -3.14
CA ASN A 765 25.47 8.72 -3.00
C ASN A 765 26.12 9.87 -3.82
N SER A 766 25.39 10.99 -4.02
CA SER A 766 25.87 12.13 -4.78
C SER A 766 25.41 13.48 -4.20
N GLU A 767 25.92 14.57 -4.76
CA GLU A 767 25.50 15.95 -4.48
C GLU A 767 25.09 16.67 -5.77
N LEU A 768 24.24 17.69 -5.65
CA LEU A 768 23.84 18.54 -6.78
C LEU A 768 25.04 19.29 -7.40
N PRO A 769 25.08 19.36 -8.75
CA PRO A 769 26.15 20.03 -9.47
C PRO A 769 26.05 21.56 -9.38
N GLN A 770 27.10 22.26 -9.83
CA GLN A 770 27.15 23.72 -9.96
C GLN A 770 26.74 24.52 -8.71
N GLN A 771 27.01 23.97 -7.52
CA GLN A 771 26.62 24.56 -6.22
C GLN A 771 25.11 24.75 -6.03
N MET A 772 24.28 24.10 -6.85
CA MET A 772 22.82 24.13 -6.70
C MET A 772 22.42 23.56 -5.34
N ARG A 773 21.39 24.15 -4.71
CA ARG A 773 20.79 23.69 -3.46
C ARG A 773 19.29 23.52 -3.67
N TRP A 774 18.73 22.38 -3.30
CA TRP A 774 17.30 22.15 -3.45
C TRP A 774 16.54 22.53 -2.18
N HIS A 775 15.36 23.14 -2.32
CA HIS A 775 14.41 23.38 -1.24
C HIS A 775 13.34 22.28 -1.22
N TYR A 776 12.96 21.80 -2.41
CA TYR A 776 11.99 20.73 -2.59
C TYR A 776 12.53 19.63 -3.51
N ARG A 777 12.19 18.38 -3.19
CA ARG A 777 12.59 17.20 -3.97
C ARG A 777 11.42 16.25 -4.15
N VAL A 778 11.14 15.86 -5.39
CA VAL A 778 10.22 14.77 -5.72
C VAL A 778 11.02 13.48 -5.90
N ARG A 779 10.58 12.40 -5.27
CA ARG A 779 10.97 11.02 -5.60
C ARG A 779 9.75 10.34 -6.21
N ALA A 780 9.87 9.80 -7.42
CA ALA A 780 8.78 9.09 -8.09
C ALA A 780 9.29 7.84 -8.82
N HIS A 781 8.61 6.72 -8.64
CA HIS A 781 8.78 5.47 -9.38
C HIS A 781 7.40 4.94 -9.77
N GLY A 782 7.31 3.78 -10.43
CA GLY A 782 6.03 3.26 -10.94
C GLY A 782 4.91 3.12 -9.91
N TRP A 783 5.27 2.83 -8.67
CA TRP A 783 4.35 2.44 -7.61
C TRP A 783 4.06 3.54 -6.60
N SER A 784 4.95 4.52 -6.47
CA SER A 784 4.84 5.55 -5.43
C SER A 784 5.57 6.83 -5.81
N ASN A 785 5.09 7.93 -5.24
CA ASN A 785 5.75 9.21 -5.29
C ASN A 785 5.56 9.97 -3.98
N ALA A 786 6.54 10.81 -3.66
CA ALA A 786 6.55 11.67 -2.49
C ALA A 786 7.30 12.98 -2.78
N LEU A 787 6.92 14.05 -2.08
CA LEU A 787 7.59 15.34 -2.09
C LEU A 787 8.23 15.59 -0.73
N PHE A 788 9.46 16.06 -0.71
CA PHE A 788 10.22 16.34 0.50
C PHE A 788 10.73 17.78 0.49
N SER A 789 10.77 18.42 1.65
CA SER A 789 11.59 19.62 1.87
C SER A 789 12.99 19.24 2.31
N ALA A 790 13.94 20.15 2.13
CA ALA A 790 15.34 19.98 2.56
C ALA A 790 15.53 19.89 4.09
N GLU A 791 14.47 20.06 4.88
CA GLU A 791 14.56 19.94 6.33
C GLU A 791 14.91 18.50 6.73
N GLY A 792 15.97 18.35 7.55
CA GLY A 792 16.42 17.04 8.02
C GLY A 792 17.13 16.17 6.96
N ALA A 793 17.20 16.63 5.70
CA ALA A 793 17.82 15.88 4.62
C ALA A 793 19.32 15.66 4.84
N SER A 794 19.79 14.48 4.41
CA SER A 794 21.18 14.06 4.40
C SER A 794 21.37 12.97 3.33
N MET A 795 22.60 12.47 3.16
CA MET A 795 22.86 11.33 2.26
C MET A 795 21.93 10.14 2.53
N ASP A 796 21.61 9.86 3.80
CA ASP A 796 20.78 8.70 4.18
C ASP A 796 19.32 9.06 4.51
N ARG A 797 18.91 10.33 4.36
CA ARG A 797 17.56 10.78 4.77
C ARG A 797 16.94 11.69 3.72
N GLU A 798 15.75 11.31 3.27
CA GLU A 798 14.99 11.95 2.20
C GLU A 798 14.67 13.45 2.46
N GLY A 799 14.59 13.85 3.73
CA GLY A 799 14.06 15.13 4.18
C GLY A 799 12.72 14.99 4.89
N THR A 800 12.01 16.10 5.07
CA THR A 800 10.67 16.10 5.67
C THR A 800 9.62 16.02 4.57
N ALA A 801 8.71 15.03 4.62
CA ALA A 801 7.63 14.91 3.65
C ALA A 801 6.71 16.15 3.66
N VAL A 802 6.29 16.61 2.49
CA VAL A 802 5.45 17.79 2.28
C VAL A 802 4.25 17.42 1.42
N THR A 803 3.09 18.02 1.72
CA THR A 803 1.88 17.88 0.90
C THR A 803 1.35 19.25 0.43
N PRO A 804 0.66 19.32 -0.72
CA PRO A 804 0.43 18.24 -1.67
C PRO A 804 1.73 17.83 -2.41
N THR A 805 1.82 16.58 -2.82
CA THR A 805 2.94 16.08 -3.66
C THR A 805 2.74 16.45 -5.15
N ALA A 806 3.69 16.07 -6.00
CA ALA A 806 3.57 16.24 -7.44
C ALA A 806 2.46 15.35 -8.02
N GLU A 807 1.59 15.92 -8.85
CA GLU A 807 0.70 15.15 -9.70
C GLU A 807 1.48 14.61 -10.90
N ILE A 808 1.27 13.33 -11.22
CA ILE A 808 1.97 12.65 -12.30
C ILE A 808 0.95 12.26 -13.37
N SER A 809 1.24 12.59 -14.62
CA SER A 809 0.51 12.07 -15.77
C SER A 809 1.49 11.53 -16.81
N THR A 810 1.18 10.37 -17.36
CA THR A 810 2.04 9.66 -18.29
C THR A 810 1.32 9.40 -19.60
N ASP A 811 2.00 9.69 -20.71
CA ASP A 811 1.56 9.34 -22.06
C ASP A 811 2.61 8.39 -22.65
N THR A 812 2.27 7.10 -22.69
CA THR A 812 3.16 6.05 -23.18
C THR A 812 3.40 6.12 -24.69
N GLU A 813 2.47 6.68 -25.47
CA GLU A 813 2.62 6.84 -26.91
C GLU A 813 3.57 7.99 -27.23
N ALA A 814 3.40 9.12 -26.54
CA ALA A 814 4.32 10.26 -26.64
C ALA A 814 5.65 10.02 -25.92
N ARG A 815 5.72 8.99 -25.06
CA ARG A 815 6.84 8.68 -24.15
C ARG A 815 7.13 9.83 -23.20
N THR A 816 6.08 10.48 -22.72
CA THR A 816 6.20 11.64 -21.83
C THR A 816 5.71 11.35 -20.43
N VAL A 817 6.45 11.87 -19.44
CA VAL A 817 6.05 11.89 -18.03
C VAL A 817 5.98 13.35 -17.60
N THR A 818 4.85 13.76 -17.05
CA THR A 818 4.62 15.14 -16.59
C THR A 818 4.44 15.17 -15.09
N PHE A 819 5.24 16.00 -14.42
CA PHE A 819 5.13 16.32 -13.00
C PHE A 819 4.54 17.73 -12.83
N THR A 820 3.41 17.85 -12.15
CA THR A 820 2.80 19.15 -11.80
C THR A 820 2.91 19.39 -10.30
N LEU A 821 3.63 20.44 -9.92
CA LEU A 821 3.81 20.92 -8.55
C LEU A 821 3.03 22.22 -8.39
N MET A 822 1.94 22.17 -7.63
CA MET A 822 1.15 23.36 -7.32
C MET A 822 1.97 24.37 -6.50
N ARG A 823 1.69 25.66 -6.65
CA ARG A 823 2.35 26.74 -5.90
C ARG A 823 2.30 26.48 -4.38
N ALA A 824 1.19 25.95 -3.86
CA ALA A 824 1.06 25.50 -2.47
C ALA A 824 2.15 24.49 -2.03
N ALA A 825 2.56 23.56 -2.90
CA ALA A 825 3.61 22.57 -2.61
C ALA A 825 5.01 23.18 -2.53
N LEU A 826 5.21 24.37 -3.10
CA LEU A 826 6.51 25.05 -3.22
C LEU A 826 6.67 26.22 -2.24
N GLY A 827 5.87 26.30 -1.18
CA GLY A 827 5.93 27.44 -0.24
C GLY A 827 5.34 28.73 -0.82
N ARG A 828 4.43 28.59 -1.79
CA ARG A 828 3.61 29.65 -2.39
C ARG A 828 4.35 30.81 -3.08
N PRO A 829 5.39 30.58 -3.90
CA PRO A 829 6.10 31.64 -4.60
C PRO A 829 5.16 32.39 -5.56
N ARG A 830 5.33 33.71 -5.69
CA ARG A 830 4.56 34.52 -6.67
C ARG A 830 5.05 34.32 -8.11
N THR A 831 6.32 33.97 -8.25
CA THR A 831 7.00 33.76 -9.53
C THR A 831 8.05 32.67 -9.37
N LEU A 832 8.33 31.94 -10.46
CA LEU A 832 9.41 30.96 -10.54
C LEU A 832 10.67 31.54 -11.18
N HIS A 833 10.68 32.83 -11.53
CA HIS A 833 11.85 33.48 -12.09
C HIS A 833 13.05 33.38 -11.14
N GLY A 834 14.18 32.87 -11.64
CA GLY A 834 15.39 32.64 -10.86
C GLY A 834 15.44 31.30 -10.12
N ALA A 835 14.35 30.52 -10.12
CA ALA A 835 14.38 29.15 -9.61
C ALA A 835 15.21 28.25 -10.54
N LYS A 836 15.70 27.12 -10.00
CA LYS A 836 16.38 26.09 -10.80
C LYS A 836 15.69 24.74 -10.64
N VAL A 837 15.67 23.96 -11.71
CA VAL A 837 15.20 22.58 -11.73
C VAL A 837 16.35 21.67 -12.14
N TYR A 838 16.49 20.53 -11.49
CA TYR A 838 17.40 19.46 -11.89
C TYR A 838 16.66 18.13 -11.81
N VAL A 839 16.82 17.29 -12.82
CA VAL A 839 16.18 15.98 -12.90
C VAL A 839 17.24 14.92 -13.13
N ASN A 840 17.13 13.80 -12.43
CA ASN A 840 17.90 12.61 -12.74
C ASN A 840 17.03 11.35 -12.75
N THR A 841 17.58 10.28 -13.31
CA THR A 841 16.96 8.96 -13.38
C THR A 841 17.85 7.88 -12.75
N TRP A 842 17.20 6.89 -12.14
CA TRP A 842 17.79 5.61 -11.71
C TRP A 842 16.70 4.54 -11.78
N ASP A 843 16.87 3.38 -11.14
CA ASP A 843 15.77 2.43 -10.87
C ASP A 843 15.45 2.31 -9.37
N TYR A 844 14.23 1.92 -9.03
CA TYR A 844 13.78 1.81 -7.65
C TYR A 844 12.92 0.57 -7.41
N ASP A 845 13.33 -0.25 -6.44
CA ASP A 845 12.69 -1.51 -6.05
C ASP A 845 12.94 -1.76 -4.56
N GLY A 846 11.98 -1.34 -3.72
CA GLY A 846 12.15 -1.28 -2.26
C GLY A 846 13.21 -0.28 -1.78
N GLY A 847 13.79 0.51 -2.69
CA GLY A 847 14.92 1.40 -2.52
C GLY A 847 15.62 1.64 -3.87
N TYR A 848 16.54 2.60 -3.94
CA TYR A 848 17.35 2.76 -5.17
C TYR A 848 18.19 1.50 -5.39
N ARG A 849 18.05 0.88 -6.57
CA ARG A 849 18.72 -0.38 -6.91
C ARG A 849 20.23 -0.26 -6.78
N ALA A 850 20.87 -1.34 -6.32
CA ALA A 850 22.31 -1.35 -6.07
C ALA A 850 23.13 -1.21 -7.36
N LEU A 851 24.32 -0.62 -7.21
CA LEU A 851 25.36 -0.50 -8.23
C LEU A 851 26.48 -1.48 -7.89
N ALA A 852 27.02 -2.18 -8.88
CA ALA A 852 28.08 -3.15 -8.69
C ALA A 852 29.19 -2.94 -9.73
N PRO A 853 30.42 -3.45 -9.49
CA PRO A 853 31.51 -3.31 -10.44
C PRO A 853 31.19 -3.91 -11.82
N ILE A 854 30.36 -4.95 -11.84
CA ILE A 854 29.88 -5.65 -13.03
C ILE A 854 28.36 -5.72 -12.94
N ALA A 855 27.67 -5.48 -14.06
CA ALA A 855 26.23 -5.63 -14.12
C ALA A 855 25.83 -7.09 -13.82
N GLY A 856 24.69 -7.25 -13.15
CA GLY A 856 24.09 -8.56 -12.92
C GLY A 856 22.72 -8.64 -13.58
N PRO A 857 21.96 -9.72 -13.34
CA PRO A 857 20.60 -9.86 -13.86
C PRO A 857 19.69 -8.69 -13.46
N ASN A 858 19.83 -8.21 -12.21
CA ASN A 858 18.97 -7.20 -11.60
C ASN A 858 19.75 -6.07 -10.92
N ASN A 859 21.04 -5.86 -11.22
CA ASN A 859 21.86 -4.80 -10.60
C ASN A 859 22.61 -4.04 -11.69
N PHE A 860 22.76 -2.72 -11.51
CA PHE A 860 23.54 -1.88 -12.43
C PHE A 860 25.03 -2.18 -12.28
N GLY A 861 25.78 -2.02 -13.38
CA GLY A 861 27.22 -2.25 -13.45
C GLY A 861 28.02 -0.96 -13.61
N GLY A 862 29.34 -1.06 -13.42
CA GLY A 862 30.31 -0.04 -13.87
C GLY A 862 31.01 0.76 -12.78
N ALA A 863 30.65 0.60 -11.50
CA ALA A 863 31.36 1.23 -10.38
C ALA A 863 31.14 0.48 -9.04
N ALA A 864 31.76 0.94 -7.97
CA ALA A 864 31.55 0.37 -6.64
C ALA A 864 30.14 0.66 -6.08
N GLU A 865 29.72 -0.09 -5.05
CA GLU A 865 28.38 0.03 -4.43
C GLU A 865 28.07 1.42 -3.84
N ASP A 866 29.12 2.16 -3.48
CA ASP A 866 29.05 3.54 -2.98
C ASP A 866 29.08 4.60 -4.11
N GLY A 867 29.09 4.18 -5.37
CA GLY A 867 28.97 5.08 -6.52
C GLY A 867 27.64 5.81 -6.57
N ALA A 868 27.63 6.95 -7.27
CA ALA A 868 26.45 7.79 -7.46
C ALA A 868 25.35 7.02 -8.20
N ARG A 869 24.12 7.03 -7.70
CA ARG A 869 22.98 6.34 -8.32
C ARG A 869 22.25 7.30 -9.25
N ILE A 870 22.92 7.64 -10.34
CA ILE A 870 22.46 8.54 -11.40
C ILE A 870 22.79 7.87 -12.72
N MET A 871 21.78 7.57 -13.52
CA MET A 871 21.98 6.96 -14.84
C MET A 871 22.06 8.05 -15.89
N ASP A 872 21.10 8.98 -15.84
CA ASP A 872 21.02 10.15 -16.69
C ASP A 872 20.57 11.39 -15.89
N SER A 873 20.82 12.60 -16.41
CA SER A 873 20.36 13.84 -15.80
C SER A 873 20.34 15.05 -16.74
N SER A 874 19.37 15.93 -16.53
CA SER A 874 19.15 17.14 -17.35
C SER A 874 20.20 18.25 -17.19
N GLY A 875 21.09 18.16 -16.19
CA GLY A 875 21.82 19.31 -15.65
C GLY A 875 20.91 20.39 -15.02
N PRO A 876 21.46 21.42 -14.34
CA PRO A 876 20.66 22.49 -13.74
C PRO A 876 20.02 23.42 -14.77
N ILE A 877 18.70 23.61 -14.68
CA ILE A 877 17.87 24.42 -15.57
C ILE A 877 17.46 25.69 -14.84
N LEU A 878 17.98 26.86 -15.24
CA LEU A 878 17.56 28.16 -14.70
C LEU A 878 16.25 28.63 -15.35
N LEU A 879 15.24 28.91 -14.55
CA LEU A 879 13.94 29.39 -15.02
C LEU A 879 13.95 30.91 -15.20
N ARG A 880 13.69 31.37 -16.43
CA ARG A 880 13.68 32.80 -16.79
C ARG A 880 12.26 33.34 -16.90
N ALA A 881 12.13 34.66 -17.00
CA ALA A 881 10.81 35.25 -17.24
C ALA A 881 10.35 34.90 -18.67
N PRO A 882 9.03 34.80 -18.92
CA PRO A 882 8.51 34.56 -20.27
C PRO A 882 9.06 35.58 -21.27
N GLY A 883 9.75 35.10 -22.32
CA GLY A 883 10.35 35.94 -23.37
C GLY A 883 11.81 36.36 -23.17
N GLU A 884 12.45 35.96 -22.07
CA GLU A 884 13.90 36.10 -21.88
C GLU A 884 14.62 34.83 -22.37
N HIS A 885 15.25 34.89 -23.55
CA HIS A 885 16.04 33.79 -24.12
C HIS A 885 17.46 33.75 -23.60
#